data_AF-A0A182TQB9-F1
#
_entry.id   AF-A0A182TQB9-F1
#
_cell.length_a   1.000
_cell.length_b   1.000
_cell.length_c   1.000
_cell.angle_alpha   90.00
_cell.angle_beta   90.00
_cell.angle_gamma   90.00
#
_symmetry.space_group_name_H-M   'P 1'
#
loop_
_entity.id
_entity.type
_entity.pdbx_description
1 polymer ?
#
loop_
_entity_poly.entity_id
_entity_poly.type
_entity_poly.pdbx_seq_one_letter_code
_entity_poly.pdbx_strand_id
1 'polypeptide(L)'
;MPELLATSLPEYIAAGLKEVAQEQGFTEGLYRLESESGSNMGDGFVGQLLKVFIREADRELVVLCKLLPESEMRKQQGIPLFDRETVAYMQILPLLTKFQDEKALAKHLPRFENVPRCYYAKTTLDKMESVIIMEDLRLQAYRMWDKANPVDFEHARLLMATLGRLHALSFAMKDQQPEEFAQAIETLDQHDNFRREKLKQIQDRCVQEIVACMDGKAAEPYAIVGHGDCWSNNMMFQYAEDEVAREQGFTEGLYSLENESGSKVGDGFAGDLVKVFIREGDRELVILCKLLPENETRKQQGISLFARETEAYMKILPLLLKFQDEKALPVHLPRFDNVPRCYYAKTTLDSMESVVIMEDLRMQAYRMWDKANPVDFEHARLLMATLGRLHALSFAMKDQQPEEFAQCREFTDPMTKMLALDPKKTFPKMAASMCRRAIDTLEKDDTYRRGKLELLQDRCVQEIEACVDANGAEPYANQTPSKIKLIDWQLSRYGSPVLDLVYFIFNCTDEEMRSHSYQRLLSIYYHSLSEHLHNLGGDVERQYPRIAFREQLNKFGRYGLLIAMLIMPMICTPNDELPDTNKAMEGLVKENPDGDDEVHFEYGTTEKAAIRYQKRMSGCIRDMVPKEEGFAPEQFSVQYEPGSKSGDGYIGLIVRARFISSVQPTLSVICKFPPEDRQQRERFNAMLLFERELFIYQHVLPAFEELQLQHGIDRKDETYFGNYPKCYHAYCDSDRGEAVLILEDLLAHQRPPMKLLDQYVPVDYDHVRVLMEALGRFNACSFALKHHRPEMFEKLRQLNDLLSVVLDTEQTRPLTPRN
;
A
#
# COMPACT_ATOMS: atom_id res chain seq x y z
N MET A 1 -61.11 -17.29 -8.85
CA MET A 1 -60.16 -17.97 -9.75
C MET A 1 -59.33 -16.89 -10.41
N PRO A 2 -58.00 -17.01 -10.52
CA PRO A 2 -57.22 -16.18 -11.42
C PRO A 2 -57.70 -16.37 -12.86
N GLU A 3 -57.57 -15.35 -13.70
CA GLU A 3 -58.02 -15.40 -15.09
C GLU A 3 -57.00 -16.16 -15.96
N LEU A 4 -57.49 -17.11 -16.76
CA LEU A 4 -56.69 -17.83 -17.75
C LEU A 4 -56.35 -16.90 -18.91
N LEU A 5 -55.22 -16.21 -18.80
CA LEU A 5 -54.68 -15.37 -19.87
C LEU A 5 -54.20 -16.23 -21.04
N ALA A 6 -55.03 -16.32 -22.08
CA ALA A 6 -54.68 -16.89 -23.38
C ALA A 6 -53.80 -15.92 -24.22
N THR A 7 -52.77 -15.34 -23.59
CA THR A 7 -51.76 -14.53 -24.27
C THR A 7 -50.76 -15.43 -25.00
N SER A 8 -50.53 -15.17 -26.29
CA SER A 8 -49.51 -15.86 -27.07
C SER A 8 -48.12 -15.57 -26.49
N LEU A 9 -47.46 -16.61 -25.97
CA LEU A 9 -46.09 -16.48 -25.48
C LEU A 9 -45.14 -16.10 -26.63
N PRO A 10 -44.19 -15.18 -26.41
CA PRO A 10 -43.08 -14.92 -27.34
C PRO A 10 -42.41 -16.21 -27.85
N GLU A 11 -42.06 -16.23 -29.14
CA GLU A 11 -41.66 -17.45 -29.86
C GLU A 11 -40.47 -18.17 -29.20
N TYR A 12 -39.47 -17.42 -28.69
CA TYR A 12 -38.32 -17.99 -27.97
C TYR A 12 -38.71 -18.69 -26.65
N ILE A 13 -39.76 -18.23 -25.97
CA ILE A 13 -40.29 -18.85 -24.73
C ILE A 13 -41.09 -20.10 -25.10
N ALA A 14 -41.92 -20.01 -26.14
CA ALA A 14 -42.68 -21.16 -26.64
C ALA A 14 -41.78 -22.29 -27.17
N ALA A 15 -40.67 -21.94 -27.83
CA ALA A 15 -39.63 -22.87 -28.25
C ALA A 15 -38.97 -23.58 -27.07
N GLY A 16 -38.49 -22.83 -26.06
CA GLY A 16 -37.92 -23.42 -24.85
C GLY A 16 -38.89 -24.32 -24.09
N LEU A 17 -40.16 -23.91 -23.95
CA LEU A 17 -41.20 -24.74 -23.33
C LEU A 17 -41.52 -26.01 -24.13
N LYS A 18 -41.41 -25.98 -25.47
CA LYS A 18 -41.52 -27.17 -26.32
C LYS A 18 -40.33 -28.10 -26.13
N GLU A 19 -39.12 -27.57 -26.03
CA GLU A 19 -37.89 -28.33 -25.77
C GLU A 19 -37.99 -29.05 -24.41
N VAL A 20 -38.38 -28.33 -23.35
CA VAL A 20 -38.65 -28.92 -22.01
C VAL A 20 -39.76 -29.97 -22.05
N ALA A 21 -40.84 -29.73 -22.79
CA ALA A 21 -41.92 -30.71 -22.95
C ALA A 21 -41.42 -32.00 -23.63
N GLN A 22 -40.65 -31.89 -24.71
CA GLN A 22 -40.07 -33.03 -25.42
C GLN A 22 -39.06 -33.79 -24.54
N GLU A 23 -38.15 -33.10 -23.84
CA GLU A 23 -37.18 -33.74 -22.93
C GLU A 23 -37.84 -34.47 -21.76
N GLN A 24 -38.89 -33.91 -21.18
CA GLN A 24 -39.64 -34.59 -20.14
C GLN A 24 -40.63 -35.63 -20.72
N GLY A 25 -40.63 -35.86 -22.03
CA GLY A 25 -41.41 -36.91 -22.69
C GLY A 25 -42.92 -36.66 -22.73
N PHE A 26 -43.32 -35.42 -23.00
CA PHE A 26 -44.70 -35.07 -23.37
C PHE A 26 -44.90 -35.22 -24.89
N THR A 27 -46.06 -35.70 -25.34
CA THR A 27 -46.31 -35.96 -26.77
C THR A 27 -46.69 -34.68 -27.51
N GLU A 28 -45.94 -34.34 -28.55
CA GLU A 28 -46.21 -33.16 -29.39
C GLU A 28 -47.63 -33.23 -29.99
N GLY A 29 -48.41 -32.16 -29.77
CA GLY A 29 -49.81 -32.07 -30.19
C GLY A 29 -50.84 -32.65 -29.22
N LEU A 30 -50.42 -33.35 -28.15
CA LEU A 30 -51.31 -33.84 -27.09
C LEU A 30 -51.18 -33.05 -25.78
N TYR A 31 -50.02 -32.46 -25.50
CA TYR A 31 -49.86 -31.55 -24.37
C TYR A 31 -50.39 -30.14 -24.66
N ARG A 32 -50.80 -29.43 -23.61
CA ARG A 32 -51.16 -28.00 -23.65
C ARG A 32 -50.34 -27.19 -22.65
N LEU A 33 -50.16 -25.91 -22.94
CA LEU A 33 -49.52 -24.93 -22.06
C LEU A 33 -50.60 -24.01 -21.47
N GLU A 34 -50.57 -23.83 -20.15
CA GLU A 34 -51.37 -22.84 -19.43
C GLU A 34 -50.43 -21.98 -18.58
N SER A 35 -50.72 -20.69 -18.35
CA SER A 35 -49.81 -19.82 -17.60
C SER A 35 -50.52 -18.84 -16.65
N GLU A 36 -49.84 -18.50 -15.56
CA GLU A 36 -50.26 -17.50 -14.56
C GLU A 36 -49.06 -16.65 -14.10
N SER A 37 -49.31 -15.48 -13.49
CA SER A 37 -48.23 -14.66 -12.92
C SER A 37 -47.49 -15.44 -11.82
N GLY A 38 -46.17 -15.58 -11.96
CA GLY A 38 -45.33 -16.23 -10.96
C GLY A 38 -44.88 -15.31 -9.82
N SER A 39 -45.00 -13.98 -9.99
CA SER A 39 -44.50 -12.93 -9.09
C SER A 39 -45.60 -12.15 -8.37
N ASN A 40 -45.30 -11.70 -7.13
CA ASN A 40 -46.12 -10.75 -6.39
C ASN A 40 -45.72 -9.30 -6.71
N MET A 41 -46.55 -8.34 -6.26
CA MET A 41 -46.27 -6.91 -6.29
C MET A 41 -45.01 -6.57 -5.47
N GLY A 42 -43.88 -6.39 -6.16
CA GLY A 42 -42.60 -5.97 -5.56
C GLY A 42 -41.44 -6.97 -5.68
N ASP A 43 -41.64 -8.14 -6.29
CA ASP A 43 -40.59 -9.18 -6.43
C ASP A 43 -39.62 -8.93 -7.60
N GLY A 44 -40.04 -8.16 -8.63
CA GLY A 44 -39.30 -8.00 -9.88
C GLY A 44 -38.48 -6.70 -9.99
N PHE A 45 -37.25 -6.69 -9.44
CA PHE A 45 -36.30 -5.59 -9.69
C PHE A 45 -35.61 -5.70 -11.06
N VAL A 46 -35.12 -6.89 -11.42
CA VAL A 46 -34.28 -7.15 -12.60
C VAL A 46 -34.96 -8.03 -13.66
N GLY A 47 -36.00 -8.78 -13.30
CA GLY A 47 -36.75 -9.65 -14.22
C GLY A 47 -38.16 -9.94 -13.74
N GLN A 48 -38.98 -10.54 -14.61
CA GLN A 48 -40.34 -11.01 -14.33
C GLN A 48 -40.34 -12.54 -14.16
N LEU A 49 -41.32 -13.08 -13.42
CA LEU A 49 -41.54 -14.52 -13.27
C LEU A 49 -42.92 -14.88 -13.79
N LEU A 50 -42.97 -15.73 -14.82
CA LEU A 50 -44.18 -16.37 -15.33
C LEU A 50 -44.20 -17.82 -14.87
N LYS A 51 -45.33 -18.31 -14.35
CA LYS A 51 -45.51 -19.71 -14.00
C LYS A 51 -46.27 -20.42 -15.12
N VAL A 52 -45.80 -21.57 -15.55
CA VAL A 52 -46.35 -22.33 -16.68
C VAL A 52 -46.62 -23.77 -16.27
N PHE A 53 -47.79 -24.28 -16.67
CA PHE A 53 -48.22 -25.65 -16.51
C PHE A 53 -48.17 -26.34 -17.89
N ILE A 54 -47.42 -27.43 -18.00
CA ILE A 54 -47.40 -28.33 -19.16
C ILE A 54 -48.28 -29.53 -18.81
N ARG A 55 -49.39 -29.74 -19.53
CA ARG A 55 -50.41 -30.74 -19.19
C ARG A 55 -50.74 -31.67 -20.34
N GLU A 56 -50.75 -32.98 -20.09
CA GLU A 56 -51.15 -34.03 -21.05
C GLU A 56 -51.93 -35.13 -20.31
N ALA A 57 -53.21 -35.30 -20.66
CA ALA A 57 -54.15 -36.11 -19.86
C ALA A 57 -54.08 -35.77 -18.36
N ASP A 58 -53.79 -36.76 -17.50
CA ASP A 58 -53.64 -36.58 -16.04
C ASP A 58 -52.23 -36.15 -15.60
N ARG A 59 -51.29 -35.96 -16.54
CA ARG A 59 -49.90 -35.57 -16.28
C ARG A 59 -49.76 -34.05 -16.27
N GLU A 60 -49.13 -33.52 -15.23
CA GLU A 60 -48.74 -32.11 -15.12
C GLU A 60 -47.23 -31.97 -14.82
N LEU A 61 -46.60 -30.96 -15.42
CA LEU A 61 -45.33 -30.39 -15.00
C LEU A 61 -45.50 -28.89 -14.77
N VAL A 62 -44.95 -28.36 -13.68
CA VAL A 62 -45.02 -26.95 -13.33
C VAL A 62 -43.61 -26.35 -13.35
N VAL A 63 -43.43 -25.27 -14.11
CA VAL A 63 -42.16 -24.56 -14.25
C VAL A 63 -42.33 -23.06 -14.04
N LEU A 64 -41.25 -22.41 -13.62
CA LEU A 64 -41.08 -20.96 -13.58
C LEU A 64 -40.20 -20.53 -14.74
N CYS A 65 -40.76 -19.71 -15.63
CA CYS A 65 -40.02 -18.98 -16.67
C CYS A 65 -39.62 -17.62 -16.10
N LYS A 66 -38.33 -17.42 -15.83
CA LYS A 66 -37.74 -16.12 -15.55
C LYS A 66 -37.50 -15.40 -16.87
N LEU A 67 -38.03 -14.18 -17.00
CA LEU A 67 -38.07 -13.40 -18.23
C LEU A 67 -37.47 -12.01 -18.03
N LEU A 68 -36.91 -11.44 -19.11
CA LEU A 68 -36.51 -10.04 -19.13
C LEU A 68 -37.73 -9.12 -18.89
N PRO A 69 -37.55 -7.99 -18.19
CA PRO A 69 -38.65 -7.07 -17.89
C PRO A 69 -39.12 -6.35 -19.15
N GLU A 70 -40.42 -6.03 -19.25
CA GLU A 70 -41.01 -5.44 -20.47
C GLU A 70 -40.39 -4.10 -20.90
N SER A 71 -39.87 -3.31 -19.95
CA SER A 71 -39.27 -2.00 -20.23
C SER A 71 -37.90 -2.12 -20.90
N GLU A 72 -37.77 -1.61 -22.14
CA GLU A 72 -36.52 -1.63 -22.93
C GLU A 72 -35.27 -1.17 -22.16
N MET A 73 -35.37 -0.08 -21.40
CA MET A 73 -34.26 0.41 -20.57
C MET A 73 -33.80 -0.62 -19.53
N ARG A 74 -34.75 -1.41 -18.98
CA ARG A 74 -34.44 -2.51 -18.06
C ARG A 74 -34.03 -3.79 -18.79
N LYS A 75 -34.45 -4.04 -20.03
CA LYS A 75 -33.92 -5.15 -20.86
C LYS A 75 -32.42 -4.95 -21.12
N GLN A 76 -32.04 -3.76 -21.57
CA GLN A 76 -30.64 -3.41 -21.84
C GLN A 76 -29.75 -3.53 -20.60
N GLN A 77 -30.29 -3.23 -19.41
CA GLN A 77 -29.58 -3.40 -18.13
C GLN A 77 -29.60 -4.85 -17.62
N GLY A 78 -30.67 -5.60 -17.89
CA GLY A 78 -30.89 -6.95 -17.37
C GLY A 78 -30.25 -8.05 -18.22
N ILE A 79 -30.14 -7.90 -19.54
CA ILE A 79 -29.70 -8.99 -20.41
C ILE A 79 -28.28 -9.52 -20.11
N PRO A 80 -27.26 -8.73 -19.74
CA PRO A 80 -25.94 -9.29 -19.37
C PRO A 80 -25.97 -10.08 -18.05
N LEU A 81 -26.99 -9.84 -17.21
CA LEU A 81 -27.19 -10.59 -15.95
C LEU A 81 -27.90 -11.93 -16.23
N PHE A 82 -28.91 -11.91 -17.11
CA PHE A 82 -29.59 -13.11 -17.61
C PHE A 82 -28.66 -14.02 -18.42
N ASP A 83 -27.75 -13.46 -19.21
CA ASP A 83 -26.74 -14.21 -19.95
C ASP A 83 -25.82 -15.02 -19.02
N ARG A 84 -25.28 -14.37 -17.99
CA ARG A 84 -24.47 -15.00 -16.93
C ARG A 84 -25.25 -16.05 -16.15
N GLU A 85 -26.53 -15.83 -15.88
CA GLU A 85 -27.40 -16.78 -15.19
C GLU A 85 -27.69 -18.02 -16.07
N THR A 86 -27.87 -17.82 -17.39
CA THR A 86 -27.93 -18.90 -18.38
C THR A 86 -26.65 -19.74 -18.40
N VAL A 87 -25.46 -19.12 -18.44
CA VAL A 87 -24.16 -19.84 -18.37
C VAL A 87 -24.04 -20.63 -17.06
N ALA A 88 -24.39 -20.01 -15.93
CA ALA A 88 -24.34 -20.67 -14.62
C ALA A 88 -25.22 -21.92 -14.55
N TYR A 89 -26.47 -21.85 -15.04
CA TYR A 89 -27.40 -23.00 -15.00
C TYR A 89 -27.11 -24.07 -16.06
N MET A 90 -26.65 -23.71 -17.26
CA MET A 90 -26.49 -24.67 -18.37
C MET A 90 -25.09 -25.29 -18.48
N GLN A 91 -24.08 -24.70 -17.83
CA GLN A 91 -22.69 -25.16 -17.93
C GLN A 91 -22.09 -25.43 -16.55
N ILE A 92 -22.02 -24.41 -15.69
CA ILE A 92 -21.22 -24.45 -14.46
C ILE A 92 -21.86 -25.37 -13.40
N LEU A 93 -23.15 -25.24 -13.13
CA LEU A 93 -23.84 -26.08 -12.14
C LEU A 93 -23.90 -27.57 -12.57
N PRO A 94 -24.19 -27.92 -13.85
CA PRO A 94 -24.04 -29.29 -14.35
C PRO A 94 -22.62 -29.85 -14.19
N LEU A 95 -21.59 -29.06 -14.49
CA LEU A 95 -20.19 -29.45 -14.37
C LEU A 95 -19.78 -29.74 -12.91
N LEU A 96 -20.12 -28.84 -11.99
CA LEU A 96 -19.90 -29.05 -10.55
C LEU A 96 -20.69 -30.27 -10.03
N THR A 97 -21.83 -30.60 -10.63
CA THR A 97 -22.61 -31.81 -10.29
C THR A 97 -21.92 -33.07 -10.80
N LYS A 98 -21.47 -33.10 -12.07
CA LYS A 98 -20.62 -34.16 -12.64
C LYS A 98 -19.42 -34.46 -11.75
N PHE A 99 -18.72 -33.41 -11.30
CA PHE A 99 -17.58 -33.55 -10.40
C PHE A 99 -17.95 -34.17 -9.04
N GLN A 100 -19.09 -33.82 -8.43
CA GLN A 100 -19.56 -34.49 -7.19
C GLN A 100 -19.85 -35.98 -7.37
N ASP A 101 -20.38 -36.36 -8.54
CA ASP A 101 -20.73 -37.75 -8.86
C ASP A 101 -19.50 -38.60 -9.20
N GLU A 102 -18.53 -38.04 -9.92
CA GLU A 102 -17.25 -38.70 -10.25
C GLU A 102 -16.41 -39.04 -9.00
N LYS A 103 -16.55 -38.28 -7.91
CA LYS A 103 -15.90 -38.59 -6.62
C LYS A 103 -16.63 -39.70 -5.83
N ALA A 104 -17.68 -40.29 -6.38
CA ALA A 104 -18.46 -41.38 -5.80
C ALA A 104 -18.95 -41.10 -4.36
N LEU A 105 -19.23 -39.83 -4.04
CA LEU A 105 -19.68 -39.40 -2.72
C LEU A 105 -21.00 -40.10 -2.37
N ALA A 106 -20.97 -40.97 -1.36
CA ALA A 106 -22.13 -41.72 -0.93
C ALA A 106 -23.28 -40.76 -0.56
N LYS A 107 -24.52 -41.09 -0.99
CA LYS A 107 -25.70 -40.19 -0.92
C LYS A 107 -26.12 -39.70 0.48
N HIS A 108 -25.46 -40.15 1.54
CA HIS A 108 -25.66 -39.65 2.91
C HIS A 108 -24.63 -38.58 3.33
N LEU A 109 -23.64 -38.27 2.49
CA LEU A 109 -22.61 -37.27 2.76
C LEU A 109 -23.08 -35.85 2.36
N PRO A 110 -22.55 -34.79 2.98
CA PRO A 110 -22.90 -33.40 2.64
C PRO A 110 -22.49 -33.01 1.21
N ARG A 111 -23.44 -33.11 0.27
CA ARG A 111 -23.33 -32.59 -1.10
C ARG A 111 -23.88 -31.16 -1.21
N PHE A 112 -23.53 -30.45 -2.27
CA PHE A 112 -24.15 -29.21 -2.71
C PHE A 112 -25.21 -29.52 -3.77
N GLU A 113 -26.48 -29.44 -3.38
CA GLU A 113 -27.64 -29.72 -4.24
C GLU A 113 -28.71 -28.61 -4.08
N ASN A 114 -28.29 -27.44 -3.59
CA ASN A 114 -29.15 -26.36 -3.12
C ASN A 114 -29.44 -25.31 -4.21
N VAL A 115 -29.70 -25.77 -5.43
CA VAL A 115 -30.07 -24.96 -6.60
C VAL A 115 -31.34 -25.54 -7.23
N PRO A 116 -32.26 -24.72 -7.78
CA PRO A 116 -33.41 -25.24 -8.50
C PRO A 116 -32.93 -25.97 -9.77
N ARG A 117 -33.57 -27.08 -10.12
CA ARG A 117 -33.39 -27.71 -11.43
C ARG A 117 -33.79 -26.72 -12.52
N CYS A 118 -32.80 -26.26 -13.29
CA CYS A 118 -33.03 -25.65 -14.59
C CYS A 118 -33.38 -26.77 -15.59
N TYR A 119 -34.42 -26.55 -16.38
CA TYR A 119 -34.79 -27.40 -17.52
C TYR A 119 -34.30 -26.81 -18.84
N TYR A 120 -34.24 -25.49 -18.95
CA TYR A 120 -33.79 -24.80 -20.16
C TYR A 120 -33.37 -23.38 -19.83
N ALA A 121 -32.25 -22.90 -20.36
CA ALA A 121 -31.93 -21.48 -20.32
C ALA A 121 -31.28 -21.06 -21.64
N LYS A 122 -31.69 -19.90 -22.15
CA LYS A 122 -31.15 -19.33 -23.39
C LYS A 122 -31.24 -17.81 -23.37
N THR A 123 -30.15 -17.18 -23.81
CA THR A 123 -30.05 -15.74 -24.01
C THR A 123 -29.58 -15.45 -25.43
N THR A 124 -30.13 -14.40 -26.05
CA THR A 124 -29.85 -13.99 -27.43
C THR A 124 -29.61 -12.48 -27.41
N LEU A 125 -28.34 -12.08 -27.25
CA LEU A 125 -27.93 -10.71 -26.94
C LEU A 125 -28.36 -9.68 -28.01
N ASP A 126 -28.29 -10.05 -29.28
CA ASP A 126 -28.63 -9.22 -30.44
C ASP A 126 -30.14 -8.93 -30.54
N LYS A 127 -30.98 -9.85 -30.06
CA LYS A 127 -32.45 -9.72 -30.10
C LYS A 127 -33.07 -9.17 -28.82
N MET A 128 -32.27 -8.97 -27.77
CA MET A 128 -32.75 -8.65 -26.42
C MET A 128 -33.73 -9.71 -25.85
N GLU A 129 -33.54 -10.99 -26.23
CA GLU A 129 -34.36 -12.12 -25.79
C GLU A 129 -33.62 -12.96 -24.73
N SER A 130 -34.30 -13.34 -23.64
CA SER A 130 -33.77 -14.34 -22.70
C SER A 130 -34.89 -15.00 -21.90
N VAL A 131 -34.76 -16.30 -21.68
CA VAL A 131 -35.66 -17.13 -20.86
C VAL A 131 -34.85 -18.15 -20.07
N ILE A 132 -35.20 -18.31 -18.79
CA ILE A 132 -34.65 -19.34 -17.90
C ILE A 132 -35.84 -20.10 -17.29
N ILE A 133 -35.99 -21.38 -17.63
CA ILE A 133 -37.09 -22.27 -17.26
C ILE A 133 -36.58 -23.22 -16.18
N MET A 134 -37.10 -23.08 -14.96
CA MET A 134 -36.66 -23.81 -13.76
C MET A 134 -37.85 -24.35 -12.96
N GLU A 135 -37.61 -25.25 -12.01
CA GLU A 135 -38.66 -25.79 -11.15
C GLU A 135 -39.27 -24.76 -10.18
N ASP A 136 -40.53 -24.97 -9.79
CA ASP A 136 -41.17 -24.18 -8.73
C ASP A 136 -40.92 -24.80 -7.34
N LEU A 137 -39.80 -24.43 -6.70
CA LEU A 137 -39.43 -24.88 -5.35
C LEU A 137 -40.51 -24.64 -4.28
N ARG A 138 -41.50 -23.76 -4.53
CA ARG A 138 -42.62 -23.54 -3.59
C ARG A 138 -43.53 -24.78 -3.48
N LEU A 139 -43.50 -25.68 -4.48
CA LEU A 139 -44.13 -26.99 -4.45
C LEU A 139 -43.40 -27.95 -3.50
N GLN A 140 -42.07 -27.85 -3.43
CA GLN A 140 -41.24 -28.53 -2.42
C GLN A 140 -41.26 -27.81 -1.04
N ALA A 141 -42.35 -27.09 -0.74
CA ALA A 141 -42.58 -26.32 0.49
C ALA A 141 -41.60 -25.16 0.81
N TYR A 142 -40.60 -24.86 -0.02
CA TYR A 142 -39.73 -23.69 0.18
C TYR A 142 -40.51 -22.37 0.15
N ARG A 143 -40.08 -21.39 0.93
CA ARG A 143 -40.68 -20.05 1.04
C ARG A 143 -39.59 -18.99 1.01
N MET A 144 -39.91 -17.81 0.46
CA MET A 144 -39.05 -16.64 0.57
C MET A 144 -39.09 -16.13 2.02
N TRP A 145 -37.93 -15.78 2.57
CA TRP A 145 -37.86 -15.03 3.83
C TRP A 145 -38.34 -13.60 3.61
N ASP A 146 -39.06 -13.04 4.59
CA ASP A 146 -39.47 -11.64 4.53
C ASP A 146 -38.28 -10.72 4.82
N LYS A 147 -37.86 -9.99 3.79
CA LYS A 147 -36.75 -9.02 3.82
C LYS A 147 -36.92 -7.86 4.83
N ALA A 148 -38.11 -7.66 5.38
CA ALA A 148 -38.33 -6.71 6.49
C ALA A 148 -37.85 -7.26 7.85
N ASN A 149 -37.71 -8.58 8.00
CA ASN A 149 -37.28 -9.22 9.23
C ASN A 149 -35.78 -9.61 9.16
N PRO A 150 -34.99 -9.29 10.20
CA PRO A 150 -33.61 -9.78 10.29
C PRO A 150 -33.51 -11.29 10.14
N VAL A 151 -32.48 -11.76 9.45
CA VAL A 151 -32.18 -13.19 9.31
C VAL A 151 -31.70 -13.71 10.66
N ASP A 152 -32.37 -14.73 11.20
CA ASP A 152 -31.96 -15.35 12.47
C ASP A 152 -30.71 -16.24 12.33
N PHE A 153 -30.18 -16.69 13.46
CA PHE A 153 -28.97 -17.50 13.51
C PHE A 153 -29.12 -18.83 12.75
N GLU A 154 -30.29 -19.47 12.76
CA GLU A 154 -30.47 -20.78 12.11
C GLU A 154 -30.56 -20.64 10.59
N HIS A 155 -31.25 -19.61 10.10
CA HIS A 155 -31.26 -19.27 8.67
C HIS A 155 -29.85 -18.87 8.19
N ALA A 156 -29.12 -18.05 8.96
CA ALA A 156 -27.74 -17.70 8.68
C ALA A 156 -26.80 -18.93 8.69
N ARG A 157 -26.93 -19.81 9.68
CA ARG A 157 -26.16 -21.06 9.82
C ARG A 157 -26.40 -22.00 8.63
N LEU A 158 -27.66 -22.14 8.19
CA LEU A 158 -28.01 -22.94 7.00
C LEU A 158 -27.42 -22.35 5.72
N LEU A 159 -27.48 -21.03 5.53
CA LEU A 159 -26.90 -20.33 4.39
C LEU A 159 -25.37 -20.51 4.35
N MET A 160 -24.67 -20.23 5.46
CA MET A 160 -23.22 -20.35 5.55
C MET A 160 -22.75 -21.81 5.35
N ALA A 161 -23.47 -22.79 5.90
CA ALA A 161 -23.19 -24.22 5.70
C ALA A 161 -23.53 -24.74 4.28
N THR A 162 -24.20 -23.93 3.46
CA THR A 162 -24.50 -24.20 2.05
C THR A 162 -23.46 -23.53 1.14
N LEU A 163 -23.16 -22.25 1.37
CA LEU A 163 -22.08 -21.52 0.70
C LEU A 163 -20.72 -22.21 0.90
N GLY A 164 -20.42 -22.66 2.13
CA GLY A 164 -19.20 -23.41 2.42
C GLY A 164 -19.06 -24.70 1.60
N ARG A 165 -20.17 -25.37 1.25
CA ARG A 165 -20.16 -26.55 0.37
C ARG A 165 -19.92 -26.17 -1.10
N LEU A 166 -20.57 -25.12 -1.59
CA LEU A 166 -20.32 -24.60 -2.95
C LEU A 166 -18.85 -24.18 -3.12
N HIS A 167 -18.29 -23.48 -2.13
CA HIS A 167 -16.91 -23.03 -2.17
C HIS A 167 -15.93 -24.20 -2.08
N ALA A 168 -16.13 -25.14 -1.14
CA ALA A 168 -15.29 -26.34 -1.03
C ALA A 168 -15.32 -27.20 -2.31
N LEU A 169 -16.49 -27.31 -2.95
CA LEU A 169 -16.65 -28.02 -4.23
C LEU A 169 -15.89 -27.32 -5.37
N SER A 170 -16.02 -26.00 -5.48
CA SER A 170 -15.31 -25.17 -6.47
C SER A 170 -13.79 -25.26 -6.29
N PHE A 171 -13.29 -25.14 -5.06
CA PHE A 171 -11.85 -25.31 -4.77
C PHE A 171 -11.36 -26.73 -5.07
N ALA A 172 -12.11 -27.76 -4.70
CA ALA A 172 -11.75 -29.14 -5.01
C ALA A 172 -11.74 -29.42 -6.53
N MET A 173 -12.63 -28.78 -7.30
CA MET A 173 -12.60 -28.91 -8.76
C MET A 173 -11.40 -28.15 -9.36
N LYS A 174 -11.11 -26.94 -8.89
CA LYS A 174 -9.92 -26.17 -9.31
C LYS A 174 -8.61 -26.92 -9.05
N ASP A 175 -8.53 -27.65 -7.94
CA ASP A 175 -7.39 -28.49 -7.56
C ASP A 175 -7.28 -29.77 -8.41
N GLN A 176 -8.40 -30.47 -8.66
CA GLN A 176 -8.38 -31.86 -9.14
C GLN A 176 -8.78 -32.03 -10.62
N GLN A 177 -9.39 -31.00 -11.22
CA GLN A 177 -9.74 -30.92 -12.64
C GLN A 177 -9.48 -29.47 -13.16
N PRO A 178 -8.24 -28.96 -13.06
CA PRO A 178 -7.93 -27.57 -13.38
C PRO A 178 -8.27 -27.18 -14.83
N GLU A 179 -8.20 -28.11 -15.79
CA GLU A 179 -8.54 -27.86 -17.20
C GLU A 179 -10.06 -27.71 -17.41
N GLU A 180 -10.89 -28.63 -16.91
CA GLU A 180 -12.36 -28.50 -16.96
C GLU A 180 -12.82 -27.26 -16.16
N PHE A 181 -12.15 -26.95 -15.05
CA PHE A 181 -12.43 -25.75 -14.26
C PHE A 181 -12.07 -24.46 -15.02
N ALA A 182 -10.91 -24.42 -15.68
CA ALA A 182 -10.49 -23.25 -16.47
C ALA A 182 -11.46 -22.96 -17.62
N GLN A 183 -11.89 -24.00 -18.37
CA GLN A 183 -12.90 -23.86 -19.43
C GLN A 183 -14.23 -23.31 -18.90
N ALA A 184 -14.63 -23.69 -17.67
CA ALA A 184 -15.85 -23.20 -17.03
C ALA A 184 -15.75 -21.76 -16.48
N ILE A 185 -14.54 -21.22 -16.33
CA ILE A 185 -14.30 -19.80 -16.05
C ILE A 185 -14.23 -19.02 -17.37
N GLU A 186 -13.58 -19.57 -18.40
CA GLU A 186 -13.48 -18.96 -19.74
C GLU A 186 -14.87 -18.66 -20.36
N THR A 187 -15.89 -19.48 -20.08
CA THR A 187 -17.27 -19.18 -20.53
C THR A 187 -17.97 -18.06 -19.74
N LEU A 188 -17.47 -17.66 -18.57
CA LEU A 188 -17.90 -16.42 -17.89
C LEU A 188 -17.22 -15.16 -18.47
N ASP A 189 -16.01 -15.32 -19.04
CA ASP A 189 -15.18 -14.22 -19.55
C ASP A 189 -15.51 -13.80 -20.98
N GLN A 190 -16.44 -14.46 -21.67
CA GLN A 190 -16.91 -14.09 -23.02
C GLN A 190 -17.45 -12.64 -23.13
N HIS A 191 -17.77 -11.99 -22.00
CA HIS A 191 -18.19 -10.58 -21.92
C HIS A 191 -17.04 -9.56 -22.04
N ASP A 192 -15.79 -10.02 -22.16
CA ASP A 192 -14.64 -9.12 -22.17
C ASP A 192 -14.60 -8.21 -23.41
N ASN A 193 -15.30 -8.53 -24.50
CA ASN A 193 -15.44 -7.64 -25.66
C ASN A 193 -16.04 -6.27 -25.30
N PHE A 194 -17.12 -6.20 -24.52
CA PHE A 194 -17.72 -4.91 -24.10
C PHE A 194 -16.79 -4.11 -23.17
N ARG A 195 -15.92 -4.81 -22.43
CA ARG A 195 -14.87 -4.18 -21.61
C ARG A 195 -13.75 -3.64 -22.50
N ARG A 196 -13.20 -4.46 -23.40
CA ARG A 196 -12.15 -4.07 -24.37
C ARG A 196 -12.59 -2.88 -25.23
N GLU A 197 -13.84 -2.83 -25.70
CA GLU A 197 -14.37 -1.68 -26.45
C GLU A 197 -14.40 -0.37 -25.62
N LYS A 198 -14.63 -0.46 -24.30
CA LYS A 198 -14.58 0.68 -23.38
C LYS A 198 -13.16 1.01 -22.89
N LEU A 199 -12.28 0.02 -22.77
CA LEU A 199 -10.89 0.19 -22.33
C LEU A 199 -10.03 0.81 -23.44
N LYS A 200 -10.27 0.45 -24.71
CA LYS A 200 -9.73 1.16 -25.90
C LYS A 200 -10.02 2.67 -25.87
N GLN A 201 -11.09 3.12 -25.21
CA GLN A 201 -11.46 4.55 -25.10
C GLN A 201 -10.75 5.30 -23.94
N ILE A 202 -9.90 4.63 -23.16
CA ILE A 202 -9.30 5.17 -21.92
C ILE A 202 -7.75 5.16 -21.97
N GLN A 203 -7.16 4.72 -23.07
CA GLN A 203 -5.71 4.50 -23.29
C GLN A 203 -4.81 5.74 -23.02
N ASP A 204 -5.31 6.97 -23.20
CA ASP A 204 -4.54 8.22 -23.09
C ASP A 204 -4.13 8.65 -21.65
N ARG A 205 -4.58 7.99 -20.57
CA ARG A 205 -4.68 8.65 -19.24
C ARG A 205 -3.51 8.53 -18.26
N CYS A 206 -2.42 7.80 -18.56
CA CYS A 206 -1.33 7.59 -17.57
C CYS A 206 -0.71 8.91 -17.05
N VAL A 207 -0.46 9.86 -17.97
CA VAL A 207 0.06 11.19 -17.63
C VAL A 207 -0.95 12.01 -16.81
N GLN A 208 -2.25 11.81 -17.03
CA GLN A 208 -3.32 12.51 -16.29
C GLN A 208 -3.35 12.08 -14.82
N GLU A 209 -3.05 10.82 -14.51
CA GLU A 209 -2.93 10.34 -13.13
C GLU A 209 -1.71 10.93 -12.40
N ILE A 210 -0.58 11.09 -13.10
CA ILE A 210 0.62 11.76 -12.55
C ILE A 210 0.30 13.23 -12.26
N VAL A 211 -0.30 13.96 -13.22
CA VAL A 211 -0.75 15.35 -13.04
C VAL A 211 -1.78 15.48 -11.90
N ALA A 212 -2.73 14.55 -11.79
CA ALA A 212 -3.72 14.54 -10.71
C ALA A 212 -3.11 14.26 -9.32
N CYS A 213 -1.98 13.55 -9.24
CA CYS A 213 -1.22 13.40 -7.98
C CYS A 213 -0.42 14.66 -7.62
N MET A 214 -0.02 15.46 -8.62
CA MET A 214 0.78 16.69 -8.43
C MET A 214 -0.07 17.96 -8.26
N ASP A 215 -1.39 17.91 -8.45
CA ASP A 215 -2.27 19.05 -8.20
C ASP A 215 -2.35 19.38 -6.69
N GLY A 216 -1.69 20.48 -6.30
CA GLY A 216 -1.76 21.01 -4.94
C GLY A 216 -3.19 21.26 -4.45
N LYS A 217 -4.15 21.58 -5.33
CA LYS A 217 -5.56 21.75 -4.93
C LYS A 217 -6.21 20.44 -4.49
N ALA A 218 -5.81 19.32 -5.08
CA ALA A 218 -6.24 18.00 -4.65
C ALA A 218 -5.62 17.59 -3.29
N ALA A 219 -4.51 18.22 -2.88
CA ALA A 219 -3.84 17.97 -1.60
C ALA A 219 -4.33 18.89 -0.46
N GLU A 220 -5.01 20.00 -0.74
CA GLU A 220 -5.57 20.89 0.28
C GLU A 220 -6.53 20.17 1.25
N PRO A 221 -6.58 20.56 2.55
CA PRO A 221 -5.89 21.71 3.18
C PRO A 221 -4.39 21.47 3.48
N TYR A 222 -3.86 20.29 3.12
CA TYR A 222 -2.53 19.82 3.55
C TYR A 222 -1.42 20.04 2.53
N ALA A 223 -1.65 20.86 1.50
CA ALA A 223 -0.64 21.18 0.50
C ALA A 223 0.44 22.13 1.07
N ILE A 224 1.71 21.86 0.77
CA ILE A 224 2.90 22.60 1.22
C ILE A 224 3.95 22.69 0.11
N VAL A 225 5.03 23.45 0.32
CA VAL A 225 6.18 23.49 -0.59
C VAL A 225 7.08 22.26 -0.36
N GLY A 226 7.15 21.37 -1.36
CA GLY A 226 8.06 20.23 -1.41
C GLY A 226 9.27 20.45 -2.33
N HIS A 227 10.30 19.62 -2.16
CA HIS A 227 11.52 19.59 -2.98
C HIS A 227 11.26 19.12 -4.41
N GLY A 228 10.35 18.16 -4.58
CA GLY A 228 9.87 17.69 -5.89
C GLY A 228 10.80 16.76 -6.66
N ASP A 229 12.11 16.80 -6.42
CA ASP A 229 13.08 15.83 -6.96
C ASP A 229 13.94 15.20 -5.86
N CYS A 230 13.35 14.28 -5.10
CA CYS A 230 14.01 13.61 -3.97
C CYS A 230 14.83 12.38 -4.41
N TRP A 231 15.64 12.53 -5.47
CA TRP A 231 16.58 11.51 -5.93
C TRP A 231 17.93 11.66 -5.21
N SER A 232 18.69 10.56 -5.04
CA SER A 232 19.89 10.49 -4.20
C SER A 232 21.10 11.28 -4.74
N ASN A 233 21.10 11.65 -6.03
CA ASN A 233 22.09 12.58 -6.61
C ASN A 233 21.83 14.03 -6.17
N ASN A 234 20.58 14.39 -5.90
CA ASN A 234 20.16 15.73 -5.44
C ASN A 234 20.39 15.94 -3.94
N MET A 235 21.17 15.05 -3.32
CA MET A 235 21.47 15.01 -1.89
C MET A 235 22.97 14.84 -1.72
N MET A 236 23.59 15.78 -1.02
CA MET A 236 24.99 15.65 -0.64
C MET A 236 25.11 15.42 0.86
N PHE A 237 25.94 14.44 1.24
CA PHE A 237 26.15 14.02 2.62
C PHE A 237 27.58 14.33 3.07
N GLN A 238 27.73 14.75 4.32
CA GLN A 238 29.02 14.97 4.97
C GLN A 238 29.31 13.80 5.92
N TYR A 239 30.54 13.31 5.91
CA TYR A 239 31.01 12.20 6.76
C TYR A 239 31.95 12.71 7.85
N ALA A 240 31.96 12.05 9.01
CA ALA A 240 32.74 12.51 10.17
C ALA A 240 34.27 12.41 10.00
N GLU A 241 34.73 11.48 9.16
CA GLU A 241 36.17 11.23 8.92
C GLU A 241 36.88 12.41 8.23
N ASP A 242 36.16 13.20 7.42
CA ASP A 242 36.71 14.35 6.69
C ASP A 242 36.88 15.62 7.56
N GLU A 243 36.30 15.70 8.78
CA GLU A 243 36.53 16.86 9.67
C GLU A 243 38.01 16.93 10.13
N VAL A 244 38.69 15.78 10.24
CA VAL A 244 40.12 15.66 10.59
C VAL A 244 41.03 16.34 9.55
N ALA A 245 40.62 16.39 8.28
CA ALA A 245 41.41 17.03 7.22
C ALA A 245 41.51 18.56 7.37
N ARG A 246 40.57 19.20 8.07
CA ARG A 246 40.64 20.65 8.38
C ARG A 246 41.54 20.97 9.57
N GLU A 247 41.68 20.05 10.53
CA GLU A 247 42.50 20.27 11.73
C GLU A 247 44.01 20.15 11.49
N GLN A 248 44.44 19.73 10.28
CA GLN A 248 45.85 19.50 9.91
C GLN A 248 46.50 20.62 9.05
N GLY A 249 45.78 21.71 8.74
CA GLY A 249 46.37 23.00 8.35
C GLY A 249 47.25 23.05 7.10
N PHE A 250 46.70 22.79 5.92
CA PHE A 250 47.39 22.96 4.62
C PHE A 250 47.20 24.36 4.01
N THR A 251 48.13 24.81 3.15
CA THR A 251 48.09 26.12 2.45
C THR A 251 48.81 26.06 1.09
N GLU A 252 48.60 27.07 0.24
CA GLU A 252 48.74 27.11 -1.23
C GLU A 252 50.19 27.16 -1.80
N GLY A 253 50.32 27.16 -3.14
CA GLY A 253 51.61 27.44 -3.81
C GLY A 253 51.67 27.59 -5.33
N LEU A 254 50.69 27.15 -6.13
CA LEU A 254 50.75 27.18 -7.61
C LEU A 254 49.39 27.47 -8.25
N TYR A 255 49.33 28.38 -9.24
CA TYR A 255 48.11 28.65 -10.00
C TYR A 255 48.35 28.86 -11.51
N SER A 256 47.41 28.31 -12.28
CA SER A 256 47.11 28.61 -13.68
C SER A 256 45.61 28.97 -13.80
N LEU A 257 45.11 29.22 -15.01
CA LEU A 257 43.70 29.50 -15.27
C LEU A 257 43.16 28.44 -16.24
N GLU A 258 42.48 27.44 -15.68
CA GLU A 258 42.02 26.25 -16.40
C GLU A 258 40.54 25.99 -16.10
N ASN A 259 39.75 25.76 -17.14
CA ASN A 259 38.34 25.37 -17.03
C ASN A 259 38.25 23.84 -16.98
N GLU A 260 38.10 23.27 -15.79
CA GLU A 260 37.72 21.85 -15.65
C GLU A 260 36.19 21.70 -15.73
N SER A 261 35.73 20.57 -16.30
CA SER A 261 34.32 20.16 -16.20
C SER A 261 33.93 20.01 -14.73
N GLY A 262 32.91 20.73 -14.26
CA GLY A 262 32.47 20.67 -12.87
C GLY A 262 31.82 19.33 -12.50
N SER A 263 31.41 18.55 -13.50
CA SER A 263 30.69 17.28 -13.45
C SER A 263 31.43 16.16 -14.19
N LYS A 264 31.15 14.89 -13.83
CA LYS A 264 31.36 13.75 -14.72
C LYS A 264 30.21 13.65 -15.73
N VAL A 265 30.43 12.90 -16.80
CA VAL A 265 29.35 12.47 -17.72
C VAL A 265 28.28 11.76 -16.89
N GLY A 266 27.03 12.26 -16.94
CA GLY A 266 25.90 11.68 -16.21
C GLY A 266 25.48 12.36 -14.90
N ASP A 267 26.19 13.39 -14.44
CA ASP A 267 25.84 14.10 -13.18
C ASP A 267 24.82 15.24 -13.39
N GLY A 268 24.60 15.69 -14.64
CA GLY A 268 23.68 16.79 -14.96
C GLY A 268 22.84 16.50 -16.22
N PHE A 269 21.54 16.23 -16.02
CA PHE A 269 20.62 15.95 -17.14
C PHE A 269 20.16 17.24 -17.84
N ALA A 270 19.76 18.26 -17.07
CA ALA A 270 19.11 19.47 -17.59
C ALA A 270 20.06 20.57 -18.10
N GLY A 271 21.34 20.58 -17.68
CA GLY A 271 22.30 21.61 -18.08
C GLY A 271 23.71 21.38 -17.52
N ASP A 272 24.63 22.26 -17.91
CA ASP A 272 26.07 22.10 -17.74
C ASP A 272 26.57 22.80 -16.47
N LEU A 273 27.57 22.21 -15.79
CA LEU A 273 28.07 22.69 -14.50
C LEU A 273 29.55 23.10 -14.61
N VAL A 274 29.81 24.40 -14.47
CA VAL A 274 31.17 24.98 -14.55
C VAL A 274 31.66 25.35 -13.16
N LYS A 275 32.88 24.93 -12.81
CA LYS A 275 33.56 25.35 -11.57
C LYS A 275 34.35 26.63 -11.84
N VAL A 276 34.17 27.66 -11.02
CA VAL A 276 34.84 28.96 -11.16
C VAL A 276 35.59 29.31 -9.88
N PHE A 277 36.83 29.74 -10.02
CA PHE A 277 37.70 30.17 -8.94
C PHE A 277 37.84 31.70 -8.98
N ILE A 278 37.44 32.39 -7.92
CA ILE A 278 37.62 33.83 -7.73
C ILE A 278 38.72 34.02 -6.70
N ARG A 279 39.80 34.74 -7.03
CA ARG A 279 40.96 34.96 -6.14
C ARG A 279 41.26 36.44 -5.98
N GLU A 280 41.48 36.88 -4.73
CA GLU A 280 41.88 38.25 -4.36
C GLU A 280 43.01 38.21 -3.31
N GLY A 281 44.26 38.29 -3.75
CA GLY A 281 45.41 37.99 -2.87
C GLY A 281 45.30 36.56 -2.33
N ASP A 282 45.51 36.39 -1.03
CA ASP A 282 45.43 35.10 -0.30
C ASP A 282 43.97 34.62 -0.07
N ARG A 283 42.98 35.20 -0.76
CA ARG A 283 41.55 34.89 -0.62
C ARG A 283 41.05 34.14 -1.84
N GLU A 284 40.84 32.83 -1.74
CA GLU A 284 40.08 32.05 -2.72
C GLU A 284 38.59 31.93 -2.35
N LEU A 285 37.72 32.07 -3.35
CA LEU A 285 36.32 31.68 -3.32
C LEU A 285 36.03 30.75 -4.51
N VAL A 286 35.53 29.55 -4.22
CA VAL A 286 35.13 28.55 -5.22
C VAL A 286 33.61 28.53 -5.36
N ILE A 287 33.11 28.73 -6.58
CA ILE A 287 31.68 28.70 -6.91
C ILE A 287 31.39 27.71 -8.05
N LEU A 288 30.14 27.28 -8.11
CA LEU A 288 29.57 26.49 -9.19
C LEU A 288 28.56 27.33 -9.97
N CYS A 289 28.71 27.35 -11.29
CA CYS A 289 27.79 27.99 -12.22
C CYS A 289 27.06 26.90 -13.02
N LYS A 290 25.76 26.71 -12.76
CA LYS A 290 24.86 25.88 -13.58
C LYS A 290 24.36 26.74 -14.74
N LEU A 291 24.55 26.26 -15.97
CA LEU A 291 24.23 26.95 -17.22
C LEU A 291 23.28 26.11 -18.09
N LEU A 292 22.48 26.76 -18.94
CA LEU A 292 21.74 26.05 -19.97
C LEU A 292 22.70 25.38 -20.97
N PRO A 293 22.41 24.14 -21.42
CA PRO A 293 23.30 23.39 -22.28
C PRO A 293 23.38 24.01 -23.68
N GLU A 294 24.49 23.84 -24.41
CA GLU A 294 24.67 24.50 -25.71
C GLU A 294 23.65 24.08 -26.79
N ASN A 295 23.11 22.85 -26.71
CA ASN A 295 22.14 22.30 -27.66
C ASN A 295 20.75 22.96 -27.55
N GLU A 296 20.28 23.59 -28.63
CA GLU A 296 19.01 24.35 -28.68
C GLU A 296 17.77 23.55 -28.24
N THR A 297 17.64 22.28 -28.64
CA THR A 297 16.51 21.43 -28.24
C THR A 297 16.52 21.20 -26.72
N ARG A 298 17.70 20.97 -26.14
CA ARG A 298 17.88 20.84 -24.68
C ARG A 298 17.66 22.17 -23.96
N LYS A 299 18.00 23.33 -24.55
CA LYS A 299 17.64 24.65 -23.99
C LYS A 299 16.13 24.83 -23.90
N GLN A 300 15.41 24.59 -24.99
CA GLN A 300 13.96 24.78 -25.07
C GLN A 300 13.20 23.90 -24.07
N GLN A 301 13.66 22.68 -23.83
CA GLN A 301 13.10 21.78 -22.81
C GLN A 301 13.51 22.20 -21.39
N GLY A 302 14.82 22.42 -21.17
CA GLY A 302 15.42 22.67 -19.86
C GLY A 302 15.12 24.05 -19.25
N ILE A 303 14.84 25.08 -20.05
CA ILE A 303 14.67 26.45 -19.51
C ILE A 303 13.50 26.59 -18.52
N SER A 304 12.47 25.76 -18.66
CA SER A 304 11.35 25.71 -17.71
C SER A 304 11.79 25.24 -16.31
N LEU A 305 12.76 24.33 -16.26
CA LEU A 305 13.38 23.78 -15.04
C LEU A 305 14.34 24.78 -14.41
N PHE A 306 15.18 25.44 -15.22
CA PHE A 306 16.05 26.54 -14.77
C PHE A 306 15.27 27.73 -14.21
N ALA A 307 14.13 28.08 -14.82
CA ALA A 307 13.24 29.12 -14.31
C ALA A 307 12.62 28.73 -12.95
N ARG A 308 12.25 27.45 -12.77
CA ARG A 308 11.75 26.91 -11.49
C ARG A 308 12.84 26.92 -10.41
N GLU A 309 14.05 26.48 -10.72
CA GLU A 309 15.21 26.51 -9.80
C GLU A 309 15.61 27.95 -9.42
N THR A 310 15.61 28.87 -10.38
CA THR A 310 15.81 30.31 -10.13
C THR A 310 14.75 30.86 -9.16
N GLU A 311 13.47 30.51 -9.35
CA GLU A 311 12.39 30.97 -8.48
C GLU A 311 12.47 30.33 -7.07
N ALA A 312 12.92 29.08 -6.96
CA ALA A 312 13.23 28.45 -5.67
C ALA A 312 14.31 29.23 -4.91
N TYR A 313 15.48 29.43 -5.50
CA TYR A 313 16.61 30.10 -4.82
C TYR A 313 16.41 31.60 -4.60
N MET A 314 15.70 32.31 -5.48
CA MET A 314 15.57 33.77 -5.41
C MET A 314 14.28 34.26 -4.75
N LYS A 315 13.28 33.40 -4.53
CA LYS A 315 12.04 33.77 -3.83
C LYS A 315 11.69 32.81 -2.71
N ILE A 316 11.43 31.53 -3.02
CA ILE A 316 10.75 30.61 -2.09
C ILE A 316 11.63 30.21 -0.91
N LEU A 317 12.90 29.85 -1.15
CA LEU A 317 13.84 29.51 -0.09
C LEU A 317 14.19 30.73 0.78
N PRO A 318 14.52 31.92 0.24
CA PRO A 318 14.69 33.14 1.05
C PRO A 318 13.47 33.48 1.91
N LEU A 319 12.25 33.27 1.41
CA LEU A 319 11.01 33.54 2.14
C LEU A 319 10.85 32.61 3.36
N LEU A 320 11.00 31.30 3.17
CA LEU A 320 10.90 30.31 4.25
C LEU A 320 12.02 30.48 5.29
N LEU A 321 13.23 30.86 4.85
CA LEU A 321 14.37 31.13 5.75
C LEU A 321 14.18 32.45 6.52
N LYS A 322 13.67 33.52 5.89
CA LYS A 322 13.25 34.77 6.57
C LYS A 322 12.26 34.47 7.70
N PHE A 323 11.20 33.70 7.41
CA PHE A 323 10.22 33.27 8.42
C PHE A 323 10.88 32.49 9.57
N GLN A 324 11.84 31.61 9.27
CA GLN A 324 12.59 30.86 10.29
C GLN A 324 13.50 31.74 11.16
N ASP A 325 14.09 32.80 10.59
CA ASP A 325 14.90 33.78 11.32
C ASP A 325 14.02 34.71 12.18
N GLU A 326 12.84 35.09 11.70
CA GLU A 326 11.81 35.83 12.46
C GLU A 326 11.32 35.07 13.70
N LYS A 327 11.46 33.73 13.76
CA LYS A 327 11.16 32.95 14.97
C LYS A 327 12.24 33.02 16.05
N ALA A 328 13.43 33.55 15.74
CA ALA A 328 14.56 33.68 16.66
C ALA A 328 14.84 32.39 17.47
N LEU A 329 14.74 31.22 16.82
CA LEU A 329 14.87 29.91 17.46
C LEU A 329 16.18 29.81 18.27
N PRO A 330 16.16 29.33 19.53
CA PRO A 330 17.37 29.09 20.31
C PRO A 330 18.40 28.25 19.55
N VAL A 331 19.67 28.60 19.68
CA VAL A 331 20.81 28.03 18.93
C VAL A 331 20.95 26.50 19.06
N HIS A 332 20.36 25.90 20.10
CA HIS A 332 20.37 24.46 20.33
C HIS A 332 19.20 23.70 19.68
N LEU A 333 18.18 24.38 19.15
CA LEU A 333 17.05 23.73 18.45
C LEU A 333 17.41 23.47 16.97
N PRO A 334 16.98 22.33 16.40
CA PRO A 334 17.28 22.00 15.01
C PRO A 334 16.56 22.95 14.05
N ARG A 335 17.32 23.56 13.15
CA ARG A 335 16.84 24.43 12.06
C ARG A 335 16.81 23.66 10.73
N PHE A 336 16.08 24.17 9.75
CA PHE A 336 16.31 23.86 8.33
C PHE A 336 17.33 24.85 7.76
N ASP A 337 18.56 24.39 7.60
CA ASP A 337 19.67 25.10 6.93
C ASP A 337 20.21 24.29 5.74
N ASN A 338 19.46 23.27 5.33
CA ASN A 338 19.94 22.16 4.50
C ASN A 338 19.92 22.47 3.00
N VAL A 339 20.20 23.71 2.62
CA VAL A 339 20.33 24.19 1.23
C VAL A 339 21.73 24.73 0.95
N PRO A 340 22.23 24.68 -0.29
CA PRO A 340 23.44 25.41 -0.67
C PRO A 340 23.18 26.92 -0.68
N ARG A 341 24.21 27.70 -0.38
CA ARG A 341 24.22 29.14 -0.61
C ARG A 341 24.22 29.42 -2.11
N CYS A 342 23.07 29.83 -2.65
CA CYS A 342 22.99 30.57 -3.90
C CYS A 342 23.57 31.99 -3.70
N TYR A 343 24.44 32.43 -4.60
CA TYR A 343 24.95 33.81 -4.65
C TYR A 343 24.15 34.68 -5.62
N TYR A 344 23.68 34.09 -6.73
CA TYR A 344 22.93 34.75 -7.78
C TYR A 344 22.22 33.71 -8.66
N ALA A 345 20.96 33.93 -9.00
CA ALA A 345 20.32 33.17 -10.07
C ALA A 345 19.44 34.09 -10.93
N LYS A 346 19.44 33.86 -12.24
CA LYS A 346 18.57 34.56 -13.19
C LYS A 346 18.29 33.67 -14.40
N THR A 347 17.03 33.59 -14.79
CA THR A 347 16.56 33.07 -16.08
C THR A 347 15.85 34.18 -16.84
N THR A 348 16.12 34.30 -18.14
CA THR A 348 15.42 35.17 -19.09
C THR A 348 14.81 34.28 -20.18
N LEU A 349 13.47 34.11 -20.17
CA LEU A 349 12.81 33.21 -21.11
C LEU A 349 12.97 33.66 -22.57
N ASP A 350 12.84 34.97 -22.83
CA ASP A 350 12.82 35.53 -24.19
C ASP A 350 14.16 35.43 -24.93
N SER A 351 15.28 35.45 -24.20
CA SER A 351 16.64 35.30 -24.75
C SER A 351 17.21 33.89 -24.63
N MET A 352 16.46 32.94 -24.05
CA MET A 352 16.92 31.58 -23.73
C MET A 352 18.19 31.53 -22.84
N GLU A 353 18.36 32.53 -21.96
CA GLU A 353 19.51 32.66 -21.07
C GLU A 353 19.18 32.21 -19.64
N SER A 354 20.05 31.42 -19.02
CA SER A 354 19.96 31.18 -17.57
C SER A 354 21.33 30.91 -16.94
N VAL A 355 21.48 31.37 -15.70
CA VAL A 355 22.62 31.06 -14.83
C VAL A 355 22.16 30.92 -13.39
N VAL A 356 22.67 29.90 -12.70
CA VAL A 356 22.53 29.72 -11.24
C VAL A 356 23.94 29.59 -10.65
N ILE A 357 24.31 30.49 -9.74
CA ILE A 357 25.62 30.57 -9.11
C ILE A 357 25.49 30.19 -7.62
N MET A 358 26.20 29.14 -7.19
CA MET A 358 26.11 28.59 -5.83
C MET A 358 27.48 28.15 -5.28
N GLU A 359 27.55 27.83 -3.99
CA GLU A 359 28.78 27.34 -3.34
C GLU A 359 29.17 25.91 -3.78
N ASP A 360 30.47 25.62 -3.88
CA ASP A 360 30.94 24.24 -4.09
C ASP A 360 30.96 23.47 -2.75
N LEU A 361 29.85 22.78 -2.46
CA LEU A 361 29.69 21.96 -1.25
C LEU A 361 30.78 20.89 -1.06
N ARG A 362 31.51 20.49 -2.13
CA ARG A 362 32.63 19.53 -2.02
C ARG A 362 33.78 20.08 -1.18
N MET A 363 33.94 21.41 -1.18
CA MET A 363 34.88 22.16 -0.32
C MET A 363 34.46 22.17 1.17
N GLN A 364 33.27 21.67 1.49
CA GLN A 364 32.77 21.48 2.85
C GLN A 364 32.63 20.00 3.21
N ALA A 365 33.40 19.11 2.57
CA ALA A 365 33.38 17.66 2.79
C ALA A 365 32.04 16.96 2.48
N TYR A 366 31.12 17.63 1.78
CA TYR A 366 29.95 16.96 1.24
C TYR A 366 30.30 16.13 -0.02
N ARG A 367 29.64 14.99 -0.21
CA ARG A 367 29.75 14.08 -1.36
C ARG A 367 28.35 13.70 -1.83
N MET A 368 28.15 13.50 -3.14
CA MET A 368 26.90 12.89 -3.64
C MET A 368 26.88 11.39 -3.33
N TRP A 369 25.69 10.81 -3.16
CA TRP A 369 25.53 9.35 -3.10
C TRP A 369 25.62 8.74 -4.50
N ASP A 370 26.21 7.55 -4.63
CA ASP A 370 26.22 6.83 -5.92
C ASP A 370 24.82 6.25 -6.22
N LYS A 371 24.15 6.86 -7.20
CA LYS A 371 22.81 6.50 -7.67
C LYS A 371 22.66 5.04 -8.13
N ALA A 372 23.76 4.35 -8.45
CA ALA A 372 23.73 2.93 -8.82
C ALA A 372 23.40 2.01 -7.63
N ASN A 373 23.60 2.47 -6.39
CA ASN A 373 23.46 1.69 -5.16
C ASN A 373 22.25 2.17 -4.32
N PRO A 374 21.48 1.27 -3.71
CA PRO A 374 20.44 1.65 -2.74
C PRO A 374 21.03 2.50 -1.60
N VAL A 375 20.36 3.61 -1.26
CA VAL A 375 20.72 4.48 -0.13
C VAL A 375 20.50 3.73 1.18
N ASP A 376 21.45 3.77 2.11
CA ASP A 376 21.35 3.08 3.42
C ASP A 376 20.41 3.79 4.42
N PHE A 377 20.14 3.10 5.55
CA PHE A 377 19.15 3.55 6.52
C PHE A 377 19.51 4.87 7.21
N GLU A 378 20.79 5.15 7.46
CA GLU A 378 21.22 6.36 8.15
C GLU A 378 21.19 7.57 7.21
N HIS A 379 21.57 7.38 5.95
CA HIS A 379 21.35 8.35 4.88
C HIS A 379 19.85 8.66 4.68
N ALA A 380 19.02 7.61 4.63
CA ALA A 380 17.56 7.75 4.55
C ALA A 380 16.96 8.45 5.78
N ARG A 381 17.44 8.14 7.00
CA ARG A 381 17.03 8.80 8.25
C ARG A 381 17.32 10.29 8.25
N LEU A 382 18.53 10.70 7.80
CA LEU A 382 18.90 12.11 7.70
C LEU A 382 18.00 12.88 6.72
N LEU A 383 17.66 12.27 5.58
CA LEU A 383 16.70 12.88 4.65
C LEU A 383 15.30 12.99 5.27
N MET A 384 14.75 11.91 5.83
CA MET A 384 13.40 11.90 6.41
C MET A 384 13.23 13.01 7.46
N ALA A 385 14.21 13.17 8.35
CA ALA A 385 14.20 14.27 9.32
C ALA A 385 14.28 15.66 8.64
N THR A 386 15.06 15.79 7.58
CA THR A 386 15.28 17.06 6.87
C THR A 386 14.07 17.51 6.04
N LEU A 387 13.39 16.57 5.37
CA LEU A 387 12.08 16.83 4.75
C LEU A 387 11.03 17.18 5.82
N GLY A 388 11.09 16.56 7.00
CA GLY A 388 10.25 16.91 8.14
C GLY A 388 10.37 18.39 8.51
N ARG A 389 11.60 18.90 8.65
CA ARG A 389 11.86 20.33 8.95
C ARG A 389 11.42 21.26 7.81
N LEU A 390 11.69 20.91 6.55
CA LEU A 390 11.25 21.68 5.37
C LEU A 390 9.72 21.83 5.32
N HIS A 391 8.99 20.72 5.45
CA HIS A 391 7.53 20.74 5.38
C HIS A 391 6.91 21.43 6.60
N ALA A 392 7.51 21.29 7.79
CA ALA A 392 7.12 22.01 8.99
C ALA A 392 7.23 23.55 8.84
N LEU A 393 8.30 24.06 8.22
CA LEU A 393 8.40 25.49 7.88
C LEU A 393 7.23 25.93 6.99
N SER A 394 6.93 25.15 5.95
CA SER A 394 5.84 25.48 5.03
C SER A 394 4.46 25.38 5.68
N PHE A 395 4.22 24.49 6.64
CA PHE A 395 2.98 24.46 7.43
C PHE A 395 2.88 25.68 8.34
N ALA A 396 3.91 25.94 9.16
CA ALA A 396 3.94 27.06 10.10
C ALA A 396 3.76 28.41 9.40
N MET A 397 4.41 28.63 8.25
CA MET A 397 4.25 29.87 7.48
C MET A 397 2.86 29.98 6.84
N LYS A 398 2.30 28.88 6.33
CA LYS A 398 0.93 28.83 5.75
C LYS A 398 -0.16 29.20 6.77
N ASP A 399 0.03 28.80 8.03
CA ASP A 399 -0.88 29.07 9.15
C ASP A 399 -0.70 30.50 9.71
N GLN A 400 0.55 30.94 9.90
CA GLN A 400 0.87 32.16 10.66
C GLN A 400 1.15 33.41 9.81
N GLN A 401 1.53 33.24 8.54
CA GLN A 401 1.74 34.33 7.57
C GLN A 401 1.05 33.99 6.23
N PRO A 402 -0.28 33.73 6.21
CA PRO A 402 -0.99 33.22 5.04
C PRO A 402 -0.94 34.16 3.82
N GLU A 403 -0.77 35.47 4.02
CA GLU A 403 -0.62 36.45 2.94
C GLU A 403 0.76 36.39 2.29
N GLU A 404 1.86 36.40 3.07
CA GLU A 404 3.21 36.20 2.52
C GLU A 404 3.36 34.79 1.90
N PHE A 405 2.74 33.77 2.48
CA PHE A 405 2.73 32.41 1.96
C PHE A 405 1.86 32.23 0.70
N ALA A 406 0.95 33.16 0.37
CA ALA A 406 0.06 33.01 -0.78
C ALA A 406 0.82 32.84 -2.11
N GLN A 407 1.98 33.49 -2.26
CA GLN A 407 2.85 33.35 -3.44
C GLN A 407 3.39 31.93 -3.64
N CYS A 408 3.49 31.12 -2.59
CA CYS A 408 3.88 29.71 -2.68
C CYS A 408 2.81 28.85 -3.36
N ARG A 409 1.53 29.26 -3.39
CA ARG A 409 0.45 28.48 -4.01
C ARG A 409 0.50 28.51 -5.55
N GLU A 410 1.07 29.56 -6.12
CA GLU A 410 1.30 29.70 -7.57
C GLU A 410 2.54 28.90 -8.04
N PHE A 411 3.31 28.34 -7.10
CA PHE A 411 4.51 27.54 -7.32
C PHE A 411 4.15 26.11 -7.79
N THR A 412 3.41 26.05 -8.90
CA THR A 412 2.87 24.84 -9.52
C THR A 412 3.93 24.02 -10.24
N ASP A 413 3.67 22.72 -10.38
CA ASP A 413 4.57 21.74 -11.00
C ASP A 413 5.01 22.11 -12.44
N PRO A 414 6.32 22.01 -12.77
CA PRO A 414 6.83 22.38 -14.09
C PRO A 414 6.52 21.35 -15.19
N MET A 415 6.38 20.04 -14.88
CA MET A 415 6.02 19.04 -15.89
C MET A 415 4.65 19.34 -16.50
N THR A 416 3.70 19.87 -15.73
CA THR A 416 2.40 20.33 -16.25
C THR A 416 2.54 21.34 -17.39
N LYS A 417 3.55 22.22 -17.34
CA LYS A 417 3.86 23.18 -18.43
C LYS A 417 4.61 22.51 -19.58
N MET A 418 5.57 21.63 -19.28
CA MET A 418 6.32 20.85 -20.28
C MET A 418 5.38 19.99 -21.15
N LEU A 419 4.39 19.34 -20.54
CA LEU A 419 3.37 18.52 -21.20
C LEU A 419 2.43 19.35 -22.10
N ALA A 420 2.14 20.59 -21.72
CA ALA A 420 1.39 21.53 -22.58
C ALA A 420 2.22 22.04 -23.78
N LEU A 421 3.53 21.77 -23.79
CA LEU A 421 4.50 22.18 -24.82
C LEU A 421 5.07 20.98 -25.60
N ASP A 422 4.49 19.78 -25.46
CA ASP A 422 4.83 18.57 -26.23
C ASP A 422 3.76 18.28 -27.32
N PRO A 423 3.79 18.97 -28.47
CA PRO A 423 2.79 18.82 -29.53
C PRO A 423 2.81 17.43 -30.21
N LYS A 424 3.84 16.62 -29.98
CA LYS A 424 3.95 15.25 -30.53
C LYS A 424 3.46 14.15 -29.57
N LYS A 425 3.02 14.47 -28.35
CA LYS A 425 2.70 13.50 -27.27
C LYS A 425 3.86 12.51 -27.00
N THR A 426 5.09 12.97 -27.14
CA THR A 426 6.33 12.21 -26.95
C THR A 426 6.43 11.62 -25.53
N PHE A 427 6.14 12.43 -24.50
CA PHE A 427 6.21 12.01 -23.10
C PHE A 427 5.15 10.96 -22.72
N PRO A 428 3.86 11.09 -23.13
CA PRO A 428 2.90 9.99 -23.05
C PRO A 428 3.37 8.66 -23.68
N LYS A 429 3.96 8.69 -24.89
CA LYS A 429 4.52 7.49 -25.54
C LYS A 429 5.65 6.87 -24.71
N MET A 430 6.58 7.69 -24.22
CA MET A 430 7.68 7.25 -23.34
C MET A 430 7.18 6.63 -22.03
N ALA A 431 6.22 7.28 -21.36
CA ALA A 431 5.62 6.80 -20.13
C ALA A 431 4.95 5.43 -20.32
N ALA A 432 4.25 5.24 -21.45
CA ALA A 432 3.69 3.96 -21.82
C ALA A 432 4.78 2.89 -22.03
N SER A 433 5.90 3.23 -22.67
CA SER A 433 7.02 2.31 -22.89
C SER A 433 7.67 1.81 -21.59
N MET A 434 7.81 2.69 -20.60
CA MET A 434 8.40 2.31 -19.31
C MET A 434 7.48 1.48 -18.41
N CYS A 435 6.15 1.61 -18.54
CA CYS A 435 5.20 0.74 -17.85
C CYS A 435 5.35 -0.73 -18.26
N ARG A 436 5.55 -1.02 -19.55
CA ARG A 436 5.75 -2.40 -20.07
C ARG A 436 6.94 -3.07 -19.36
N ARG A 437 8.10 -2.40 -19.48
CA ARG A 437 9.41 -2.84 -18.96
C ARG A 437 9.38 -3.16 -17.48
N ALA A 438 8.55 -2.46 -16.70
CA ALA A 438 8.41 -2.70 -15.27
C ALA A 438 7.72 -4.04 -14.97
N ILE A 439 6.77 -4.46 -15.80
CA ILE A 439 5.95 -5.66 -15.57
C ILE A 439 6.68 -6.91 -16.07
N ASP A 440 7.50 -6.76 -17.13
CA ASP A 440 8.48 -7.76 -17.57
C ASP A 440 9.48 -8.17 -16.47
N THR A 441 9.58 -7.40 -15.37
CA THR A 441 10.46 -7.73 -14.23
C THR A 441 9.92 -8.80 -13.27
N LEU A 442 8.64 -9.20 -13.39
CA LEU A 442 8.01 -10.20 -12.51
C LEU A 442 8.23 -11.65 -12.95
N GLU A 443 8.13 -12.56 -11.99
CA GLU A 443 8.12 -14.02 -12.21
C GLU A 443 6.85 -14.45 -12.95
N LYS A 444 6.92 -15.48 -13.82
CA LYS A 444 5.82 -15.85 -14.74
C LYS A 444 4.58 -16.39 -14.03
N ASP A 445 4.76 -17.00 -12.88
CA ASP A 445 3.74 -17.60 -12.02
C ASP A 445 3.05 -16.58 -11.09
N ASP A 446 3.53 -15.34 -11.01
CA ASP A 446 2.97 -14.27 -10.18
C ASP A 446 1.67 -13.67 -10.76
N THR A 447 0.76 -14.55 -11.19
CA THR A 447 -0.47 -14.29 -11.95
C THR A 447 -1.46 -13.32 -11.28
N TYR A 448 -1.39 -13.13 -9.95
CA TYR A 448 -2.15 -12.06 -9.29
C TYR A 448 -1.48 -10.70 -9.45
N ARG A 449 -0.16 -10.57 -9.19
CA ARG A 449 0.53 -9.29 -9.37
C ARG A 449 0.58 -8.91 -10.84
N ARG A 450 0.86 -9.89 -11.71
CA ARG A 450 0.69 -9.80 -13.16
C ARG A 450 -0.74 -9.38 -13.48
N GLY A 451 -1.79 -10.12 -13.12
CA GLY A 451 -3.19 -9.73 -13.36
C GLY A 451 -3.59 -8.31 -12.92
N LYS A 452 -3.03 -7.83 -11.80
CA LYS A 452 -3.26 -6.48 -11.24
C LYS A 452 -2.40 -5.40 -11.90
N LEU A 453 -1.21 -5.77 -12.38
CA LEU A 453 -0.41 -4.99 -13.31
C LEU A 453 -0.88 -5.14 -14.76
N GLU A 454 -1.75 -6.09 -15.08
CA GLU A 454 -2.36 -6.33 -16.39
C GLU A 454 -3.66 -5.53 -16.51
N LEU A 455 -4.35 -5.28 -15.39
CA LEU A 455 -5.17 -4.08 -15.22
C LEU A 455 -4.36 -2.75 -15.36
N LEU A 456 -3.03 -2.83 -15.44
CA LEU A 456 -2.10 -1.76 -15.84
C LEU A 456 -1.33 -2.07 -17.17
N GLN A 457 -1.58 -3.20 -17.85
CA GLN A 457 -0.87 -3.75 -19.04
C GLN A 457 -1.80 -4.03 -20.26
N ASP A 458 -3.10 -4.27 -20.08
CA ASP A 458 -4.12 -3.85 -21.06
C ASP A 458 -4.11 -2.31 -21.20
N ARG A 459 -3.50 -1.63 -20.22
CA ARG A 459 -3.04 -0.24 -20.29
C ARG A 459 -1.66 -0.08 -20.97
N CYS A 460 -0.84 -1.14 -21.15
CA CYS A 460 0.53 -1.18 -21.74
C CYS A 460 1.17 -2.59 -22.02
N VAL A 461 0.85 -3.27 -23.15
CA VAL A 461 1.71 -4.21 -23.97
C VAL A 461 1.77 -5.76 -23.79
N GLN A 462 2.08 -6.43 -24.92
CA GLN A 462 2.61 -7.78 -25.17
C GLN A 462 3.76 -7.64 -26.23
N GLU A 463 4.82 -8.43 -26.44
CA GLU A 463 5.41 -9.72 -25.94
C GLU A 463 6.83 -9.84 -26.63
N ILE A 464 7.84 -10.69 -26.35
CA ILE A 464 8.14 -11.80 -25.41
C ILE A 464 9.69 -11.92 -25.20
N GLU A 465 10.22 -12.97 -24.52
CA GLU A 465 11.66 -13.15 -24.16
C GLU A 465 12.48 -14.01 -25.16
N ALA A 466 13.72 -14.53 -24.97
CA ALA A 466 14.63 -14.86 -23.82
C ALA A 466 16.05 -15.25 -24.38
N CYS A 467 17.17 -15.56 -23.67
CA CYS A 467 17.79 -15.39 -22.32
C CYS A 467 19.24 -16.01 -22.36
N VAL A 468 19.88 -16.33 -21.20
CA VAL A 468 21.12 -17.17 -21.00
C VAL A 468 22.48 -16.45 -21.25
N ASP A 469 23.47 -16.34 -20.33
CA ASP A 469 23.58 -16.77 -18.91
C ASP A 469 24.73 -16.08 -18.08
N ALA A 470 24.60 -16.09 -16.74
CA ALA A 470 25.66 -16.18 -15.68
C ALA A 470 26.57 -15.00 -15.16
N ASN A 471 26.30 -14.59 -13.90
CA ASN A 471 27.22 -14.38 -12.73
C ASN A 471 28.26 -13.21 -12.60
N GLY A 472 28.28 -12.51 -11.43
CA GLY A 472 29.56 -12.12 -10.77
C GLY A 472 29.78 -10.83 -9.91
N ALA A 473 29.25 -10.78 -8.67
CA ALA A 473 29.84 -10.11 -7.46
C ALA A 473 30.03 -8.55 -7.33
N GLU A 474 30.43 -8.12 -6.12
CA GLU A 474 30.37 -6.77 -5.49
C GLU A 474 31.72 -6.44 -4.76
N PRO A 475 32.07 -5.19 -4.33
CA PRO A 475 31.54 -4.61 -3.05
C PRO A 475 31.60 -3.05 -2.86
N TYR A 476 30.84 -2.50 -1.89
CA TYR A 476 31.21 -1.31 -1.05
C TYR A 476 30.29 -1.18 0.18
N ALA A 477 30.83 -0.93 1.38
CA ALA A 477 30.04 -0.69 2.61
C ALA A 477 30.83 0.05 3.71
N ASN A 478 30.11 0.59 4.70
CA ASN A 478 30.56 1.17 6.00
C ASN A 478 31.20 2.58 6.00
N GLN A 479 30.40 3.64 5.84
CA GLN A 479 30.67 4.97 6.42
C GLN A 479 29.36 5.61 6.93
N THR A 480 29.38 6.31 8.06
CA THR A 480 28.18 6.92 8.68
C THR A 480 28.09 8.42 8.37
N PRO A 481 26.96 8.92 7.80
CA PRO A 481 26.79 10.34 7.48
C PRO A 481 26.40 11.15 8.72
N SER A 482 26.79 12.43 8.77
CA SER A 482 26.51 13.35 9.88
C SER A 482 25.58 14.52 9.49
N LYS A 483 25.70 15.06 8.26
CA LYS A 483 24.91 16.20 7.77
C LYS A 483 24.47 15.99 6.32
N ILE A 484 23.38 16.64 5.90
CA ILE A 484 22.81 16.56 4.54
C ILE A 484 22.51 17.97 3.98
N LYS A 485 22.69 18.14 2.66
CA LYS A 485 22.29 19.30 1.86
C LYS A 485 21.44 18.84 0.66
N LEU A 486 20.33 19.53 0.41
CA LEU A 486 19.40 19.33 -0.71
C LEU A 486 19.74 20.31 -1.85
N ILE A 487 19.97 19.79 -3.04
CA ILE A 487 20.37 20.55 -4.24
C ILE A 487 19.42 20.26 -5.41
N ASP A 488 19.54 21.03 -6.49
CA ASP A 488 18.74 20.93 -7.71
C ASP A 488 17.21 21.01 -7.49
N TRP A 489 16.75 22.20 -7.08
CA TRP A 489 15.34 22.49 -6.75
C TRP A 489 14.43 22.63 -8.00
N GLN A 490 14.80 22.04 -9.14
CA GLN A 490 14.18 22.26 -10.45
C GLN A 490 12.78 21.66 -10.63
N LEU A 491 12.38 20.68 -9.80
CA LEU A 491 11.01 20.13 -9.77
C LEU A 491 10.18 20.59 -8.54
N SER A 492 10.72 21.50 -7.73
CA SER A 492 10.07 21.96 -6.50
C SER A 492 8.68 22.57 -6.76
N ARG A 493 7.73 22.31 -5.87
CA ARG A 493 6.31 22.55 -6.14
C ARG A 493 5.44 22.60 -4.88
N TYR A 494 4.30 23.27 -4.99
CA TYR A 494 3.23 23.23 -4.01
C TYR A 494 2.34 21.99 -4.22
N GLY A 495 2.36 21.05 -3.26
CA GLY A 495 1.74 19.74 -3.40
C GLY A 495 1.58 18.99 -2.07
N SER A 496 1.18 17.72 -2.12
CA SER A 496 1.12 16.89 -0.92
C SER A 496 2.54 16.57 -0.41
N PRO A 497 2.83 16.71 0.90
CA PRO A 497 4.14 16.39 1.47
C PRO A 497 4.52 14.91 1.29
N VAL A 498 3.54 14.03 1.06
CA VAL A 498 3.72 12.60 0.80
C VAL A 498 4.51 12.34 -0.48
N LEU A 499 4.39 13.21 -1.50
CA LEU A 499 4.98 12.99 -2.81
C LEU A 499 6.50 12.81 -2.72
N ASP A 500 7.19 13.69 -1.97
CA ASP A 500 8.64 13.63 -1.76
C ASP A 500 9.07 12.36 -1.01
N LEU A 501 8.27 11.90 -0.04
CA LEU A 501 8.54 10.68 0.73
C LEU A 501 8.45 9.44 -0.15
N VAL A 502 7.37 9.28 -0.91
CA VAL A 502 7.19 8.10 -1.77
C VAL A 502 8.07 8.16 -3.01
N TYR A 503 8.44 9.36 -3.48
CA TYR A 503 9.49 9.55 -4.48
C TYR A 503 10.81 8.98 -3.96
N PHE A 504 11.34 9.48 -2.83
CA PHE A 504 12.61 8.97 -2.29
C PHE A 504 12.53 7.48 -1.95
N ILE A 505 11.54 7.06 -1.16
CA ILE A 505 11.48 5.70 -0.61
C ILE A 505 11.50 4.67 -1.73
N PHE A 506 10.65 4.79 -2.74
CA PHE A 506 10.56 3.78 -3.80
C PHE A 506 11.67 3.88 -4.86
N ASN A 507 12.31 5.05 -5.03
CA ASN A 507 13.36 5.25 -6.05
C ASN A 507 14.79 5.12 -5.53
N CYS A 508 15.03 5.36 -4.23
CA CYS A 508 16.38 5.40 -3.67
C CYS A 508 16.71 4.22 -2.74
N THR A 509 15.72 3.51 -2.19
CA THR A 509 15.95 2.32 -1.34
C THR A 509 15.80 1.00 -2.11
N ASP A 510 16.00 -0.12 -1.43
CA ASP A 510 15.64 -1.47 -1.87
C ASP A 510 14.51 -2.08 -1.03
N GLU A 511 14.10 -3.29 -1.43
CA GLU A 511 13.02 -4.06 -0.81
C GLU A 511 13.37 -4.57 0.61
N GLU A 512 14.65 -4.89 0.85
CA GLU A 512 15.13 -5.33 2.16
C GLU A 512 15.05 -4.20 3.19
N MET A 513 15.40 -2.97 2.80
CA MET A 513 15.15 -1.82 3.66
C MET A 513 13.66 -1.56 3.85
N ARG A 514 12.84 -1.57 2.80
CA ARG A 514 11.42 -1.19 2.93
C ARG A 514 10.66 -2.16 3.82
N SER A 515 10.81 -3.46 3.60
CA SER A 515 10.18 -4.51 4.42
C SER A 515 10.46 -4.36 5.93
N HIS A 516 11.68 -3.95 6.33
CA HIS A 516 12.05 -3.79 7.74
C HIS A 516 11.91 -2.36 8.30
N SER A 517 12.04 -1.32 7.46
CA SER A 517 12.23 0.08 7.89
C SER A 517 11.24 1.10 7.33
N TYR A 518 10.32 0.74 6.42
CA TYR A 518 9.37 1.69 5.83
C TYR A 518 8.58 2.49 6.88
N GLN A 519 7.97 1.82 7.86
CA GLN A 519 7.23 2.47 8.95
C GLN A 519 8.13 3.28 9.88
N ARG A 520 9.40 2.91 10.02
CA ARG A 520 10.41 3.63 10.81
C ARG A 520 10.77 4.95 10.11
N LEU A 521 11.01 4.93 8.80
CA LEU A 521 11.30 6.11 7.99
C LEU A 521 10.13 7.12 8.00
N LEU A 522 8.90 6.65 7.77
CA LEU A 522 7.69 7.50 7.88
C LEU A 522 7.51 8.09 9.29
N SER A 523 7.88 7.34 10.33
CA SER A 523 7.81 7.81 11.72
C SER A 523 8.89 8.83 12.06
N ILE A 524 10.12 8.68 11.54
CA ILE A 524 11.21 9.66 11.64
C ILE A 524 10.79 10.98 11.00
N TYR A 525 10.26 10.91 9.76
CA TYR A 525 9.75 12.09 9.05
C TYR A 525 8.66 12.81 9.87
N TYR A 526 7.61 12.09 10.27
CA TYR A 526 6.48 12.71 10.95
C TYR A 526 6.88 13.25 12.33
N HIS A 527 7.79 12.58 13.05
CA HIS A 527 8.30 13.08 14.32
C HIS A 527 9.09 14.38 14.15
N SER A 528 10.02 14.46 13.19
CA SER A 528 10.79 15.68 12.96
C SER A 528 9.93 16.83 12.39
N LEU A 529 8.89 16.51 11.61
CA LEU A 529 7.86 17.49 11.23
C LEU A 529 7.12 18.01 12.46
N SER A 530 6.62 17.12 13.32
CA SER A 530 5.87 17.46 14.53
C SER A 530 6.70 18.33 15.48
N GLU A 531 7.95 17.95 15.73
CA GLU A 531 8.91 18.66 16.58
C GLU A 531 9.22 20.05 16.02
N HIS A 532 9.61 20.13 14.74
CA HIS A 532 10.00 21.41 14.14
C HIS A 532 8.80 22.35 13.97
N LEU A 533 7.61 21.82 13.65
CA LEU A 533 6.37 22.60 13.60
C LEU A 533 5.99 23.18 14.96
N HIS A 534 6.15 22.40 16.04
CA HIS A 534 5.99 22.87 17.41
C HIS A 534 6.99 23.98 17.76
N ASN A 535 8.27 23.78 17.45
CA ASN A 535 9.34 24.77 17.68
C ASN A 535 9.10 26.09 16.94
N LEU A 536 8.41 26.06 15.79
CA LEU A 536 7.99 27.24 15.01
C LEU A 536 6.68 27.88 15.53
N GLY A 537 6.14 27.42 16.66
CA GLY A 537 4.90 27.93 17.27
C GLY A 537 3.62 27.37 16.63
N GLY A 538 3.69 26.25 15.91
CA GLY A 538 2.55 25.57 15.30
C GLY A 538 2.02 24.40 16.13
N ASP A 539 0.81 23.96 15.79
CA ASP A 539 0.16 22.76 16.32
C ASP A 539 0.02 21.70 15.19
N VAL A 540 0.60 20.51 15.39
CA VAL A 540 0.55 19.42 14.39
C VAL A 540 -0.81 18.74 14.33
N GLU A 541 -1.54 18.62 15.43
CA GLU A 541 -2.84 17.94 15.45
C GLU A 541 -3.92 18.81 14.78
N ARG A 542 -3.75 20.14 14.80
CA ARG A 542 -4.55 21.08 14.01
C ARG A 542 -4.16 21.13 12.53
N GLN A 543 -2.87 21.19 12.21
CA GLN A 543 -2.41 21.47 10.84
C GLN A 543 -2.20 20.22 9.99
N TYR A 544 -1.70 19.12 10.56
CA TYR A 544 -1.37 17.89 9.83
C TYR A 544 -1.39 16.62 10.71
N PRO A 545 -2.54 16.26 11.32
CA PRO A 545 -2.63 15.13 12.26
C PRO A 545 -2.26 13.78 11.61
N ARG A 546 -1.89 12.79 12.45
CA ARG A 546 -1.50 11.43 11.98
C ARG A 546 -2.58 10.70 11.18
N ILE A 547 -3.85 11.12 11.27
CA ILE A 547 -4.93 10.60 10.41
C ILE A 547 -4.81 11.19 9.01
N ALA A 548 -4.74 12.52 8.88
CA ALA A 548 -4.52 13.22 7.61
C ALA A 548 -3.24 12.75 6.89
N PHE A 549 -2.15 12.48 7.62
CA PHE A 549 -0.93 11.89 7.03
C PHE A 549 -1.20 10.51 6.41
N ARG A 550 -1.96 9.64 7.08
CA ARG A 550 -2.36 8.32 6.57
C ARG A 550 -3.33 8.41 5.40
N GLU A 551 -4.28 9.34 5.42
CA GLU A 551 -5.18 9.62 4.30
C GLU A 551 -4.44 10.13 3.06
N GLN A 552 -3.46 11.01 3.25
CA GLN A 552 -2.61 11.52 2.17
C GLN A 552 -1.70 10.41 1.62
N LEU A 553 -1.14 9.53 2.46
CA LEU A 553 -0.41 8.32 2.04
C LEU A 553 -1.30 7.40 1.17
N ASN A 554 -2.53 7.13 1.60
CA ASN A 554 -3.48 6.31 0.83
C ASN A 554 -3.88 6.99 -0.49
N LYS A 555 -4.09 8.31 -0.49
CA LYS A 555 -4.53 9.08 -1.66
C LYS A 555 -3.43 9.28 -2.71
N PHE A 556 -2.20 9.59 -2.28
CA PHE A 556 -1.10 9.98 -3.16
C PHE A 556 0.01 8.93 -3.29
N GLY A 557 0.04 7.88 -2.46
CA GLY A 557 1.12 6.89 -2.44
C GLY A 557 1.38 6.21 -3.78
N ARG A 558 0.34 6.05 -4.64
CA ARG A 558 0.48 5.52 -6.01
C ARG A 558 1.49 6.30 -6.88
N TYR A 559 1.76 7.56 -6.55
CA TYR A 559 2.80 8.38 -7.18
C TYR A 559 4.19 7.75 -7.10
N GLY A 560 4.53 7.06 -6.00
CA GLY A 560 5.83 6.39 -5.84
C GLY A 560 6.10 5.36 -6.93
N LEU A 561 5.12 4.47 -7.21
CA LEU A 561 5.21 3.48 -8.28
C LEU A 561 5.14 4.13 -9.68
N LEU A 562 4.27 5.12 -9.88
CA LEU A 562 4.14 5.83 -11.17
C LEU A 562 5.45 6.53 -11.58
N ILE A 563 6.14 7.17 -10.64
CA ILE A 563 7.46 7.77 -10.86
C ILE A 563 8.53 6.68 -10.99
N ALA A 564 8.50 5.63 -10.17
CA ALA A 564 9.50 4.56 -10.24
C ALA A 564 9.54 3.88 -11.60
N MET A 565 8.39 3.64 -12.25
CA MET A 565 8.38 3.14 -13.62
C MET A 565 9.11 4.09 -14.58
N LEU A 566 8.90 5.41 -14.47
CA LEU A 566 9.56 6.42 -15.32
C LEU A 566 11.07 6.53 -15.10
N ILE A 567 11.53 6.64 -13.85
CA ILE A 567 12.91 7.05 -13.57
C ILE A 567 13.86 5.90 -13.24
N MET A 568 13.38 4.78 -12.68
CA MET A 568 14.24 3.65 -12.29
C MET A 568 15.15 3.09 -13.42
N PRO A 569 14.76 3.08 -14.72
CA PRO A 569 15.68 2.72 -15.81
C PRO A 569 16.91 3.65 -15.89
N MET A 570 16.72 4.95 -15.66
CA MET A 570 17.78 5.95 -15.63
C MET A 570 18.62 5.84 -14.34
N ILE A 571 18.00 5.51 -13.21
CA ILE A 571 18.72 5.26 -11.94
C ILE A 571 19.65 4.04 -12.05
N CYS A 572 19.18 2.97 -12.68
CA CYS A 572 19.94 1.71 -12.77
C CYS A 572 21.03 1.70 -13.84
N THR A 573 21.12 2.74 -14.68
CA THR A 573 22.15 2.86 -15.73
C THR A 573 23.45 3.48 -15.16
N PRO A 574 24.59 2.78 -15.18
CA PRO A 574 25.89 3.32 -14.77
C PRO A 574 26.30 4.57 -15.57
N ASN A 575 27.03 5.52 -14.94
CA ASN A 575 27.46 6.76 -15.61
C ASN A 575 28.34 6.52 -16.86
N ASP A 576 29.12 5.44 -16.88
CA ASP A 576 29.96 4.98 -17.99
C ASP A 576 29.18 4.20 -19.06
N GLU A 577 27.93 3.82 -18.79
CA GLU A 577 27.01 3.16 -19.71
C GLU A 577 25.86 4.08 -20.16
N LEU A 578 25.89 5.37 -19.79
CA LEU A 578 24.93 6.36 -20.26
C LEU A 578 25.16 6.71 -21.74
N PRO A 579 24.10 6.82 -22.57
CA PRO A 579 24.24 7.29 -23.93
C PRO A 579 24.59 8.78 -23.96
N ASP A 580 25.31 9.21 -25.01
CA ASP A 580 25.58 10.63 -25.27
C ASP A 580 24.25 11.39 -25.37
N THR A 581 23.94 12.24 -24.39
CA THR A 581 22.63 12.89 -24.24
C THR A 581 22.27 13.82 -25.40
N ASN A 582 23.24 14.25 -26.22
CA ASN A 582 22.92 15.01 -27.42
C ASN A 582 22.54 14.05 -28.56
N LYS A 583 23.32 12.99 -28.80
CA LYS A 583 23.01 11.97 -29.83
C LYS A 583 21.76 11.16 -29.53
N ALA A 584 21.51 10.84 -28.26
CA ALA A 584 20.31 10.13 -27.82
C ALA A 584 19.05 10.95 -28.17
N MET A 585 19.06 12.26 -27.89
CA MET A 585 17.96 13.17 -28.22
C MET A 585 17.75 13.32 -29.72
N GLU A 586 18.82 13.31 -30.53
CA GLU A 586 18.76 13.28 -32.00
C GLU A 586 18.20 11.94 -32.53
N GLY A 587 18.40 10.84 -31.79
CA GLY A 587 17.95 9.49 -32.15
C GLY A 587 16.51 9.14 -31.74
N LEU A 588 15.86 9.91 -30.85
CA LEU A 588 14.52 9.62 -30.30
C LEU A 588 13.39 9.58 -31.34
N VAL A 589 13.60 10.14 -32.53
CA VAL A 589 12.61 10.16 -33.63
C VAL A 589 13.29 9.78 -34.94
N LYS A 590 13.23 8.48 -35.28
CA LYS A 590 13.36 8.04 -36.68
C LYS A 590 11.97 8.06 -37.29
N GLU A 591 11.72 9.04 -38.18
CA GLU A 591 10.43 9.18 -38.85
C GLU A 591 10.12 7.91 -39.66
N ASN A 592 9.07 7.18 -39.26
CA ASN A 592 8.64 5.96 -39.92
C ASN A 592 7.49 6.28 -40.89
N PRO A 593 7.60 6.00 -42.21
CA PRO A 593 6.63 6.48 -43.21
C PRO A 593 5.17 6.10 -42.96
N ASP A 594 4.92 5.02 -42.23
CA ASP A 594 3.59 4.47 -41.95
C ASP A 594 2.97 4.98 -40.61
N GLY A 595 3.67 5.85 -39.87
CA GLY A 595 3.11 6.62 -38.74
C GLY A 595 3.25 6.02 -37.33
N ASP A 596 3.65 4.75 -37.20
CA ASP A 596 4.07 4.18 -35.91
C ASP A 596 5.54 4.52 -35.62
N ASP A 597 5.76 5.73 -35.10
CA ASP A 597 7.05 6.13 -34.51
C ASP A 597 7.25 5.43 -33.15
N GLU A 598 8.07 4.39 -33.12
CA GLU A 598 8.57 3.79 -31.87
C GLU A 598 9.72 4.62 -31.27
N VAL A 599 9.57 5.02 -30.01
CA VAL A 599 10.58 5.78 -29.27
C VAL A 599 11.51 4.81 -28.53
N HIS A 600 12.61 4.42 -29.17
CA HIS A 600 13.68 3.69 -28.50
C HIS A 600 14.39 4.58 -27.46
N PHE A 601 14.55 4.07 -26.24
CA PHE A 601 15.19 4.77 -25.13
C PHE A 601 16.29 3.89 -24.53
N GLU A 602 17.55 4.26 -24.78
CA GLU A 602 18.73 3.40 -24.55
C GLU A 602 19.05 3.13 -23.05
N TYR A 603 18.41 3.87 -22.14
CA TYR A 603 18.64 3.73 -20.69
C TYR A 603 18.09 2.40 -20.14
N GLY A 604 18.89 1.74 -19.31
CA GLY A 604 18.58 0.44 -18.71
C GLY A 604 18.56 -0.72 -19.69
N THR A 605 19.18 -0.57 -20.88
CA THR A 605 19.26 -1.63 -21.91
C THR A 605 20.54 -2.46 -21.85
N THR A 606 21.58 -1.96 -21.17
CA THR A 606 22.78 -2.76 -20.88
C THR A 606 22.47 -3.86 -19.86
N GLU A 607 23.12 -5.01 -20.01
CA GLU A 607 22.88 -6.20 -19.18
C GLU A 607 22.96 -5.91 -17.67
N LYS A 608 23.99 -5.19 -17.22
CA LYS A 608 24.16 -4.80 -15.80
C LYS A 608 23.04 -3.88 -15.31
N ALA A 609 22.61 -2.93 -16.15
CA ALA A 609 21.54 -2.00 -15.79
C ALA A 609 20.17 -2.71 -15.78
N ALA A 610 19.94 -3.65 -16.71
CA ALA A 610 18.74 -4.47 -16.79
C ALA A 610 18.58 -5.37 -15.54
N ILE A 611 19.65 -6.04 -15.09
CA ILE A 611 19.62 -6.87 -13.86
C ILE A 611 19.32 -6.02 -12.62
N ARG A 612 19.96 -4.85 -12.47
CA ARG A 612 19.67 -3.92 -11.36
C ARG A 612 18.22 -3.41 -11.42
N TYR A 613 17.76 -3.02 -12.61
CA TYR A 613 16.39 -2.58 -12.85
C TYR A 613 15.38 -3.66 -12.50
N GLN A 614 15.60 -4.91 -12.95
CA GLN A 614 14.74 -6.05 -12.65
C GLN A 614 14.63 -6.30 -11.13
N LYS A 615 15.76 -6.35 -10.41
CA LYS A 615 15.77 -6.52 -8.95
C LYS A 615 15.01 -5.39 -8.24
N ARG A 616 15.30 -4.13 -8.57
CA ARG A 616 14.74 -2.96 -7.86
C ARG A 616 13.27 -2.67 -8.23
N MET A 617 12.90 -2.82 -9.50
CA MET A 617 11.54 -2.60 -9.98
C MET A 617 10.60 -3.71 -9.54
N SER A 618 11.00 -4.99 -9.65
CA SER A 618 10.18 -6.09 -9.14
C SER A 618 9.95 -5.95 -7.64
N GLY A 619 10.95 -5.56 -6.84
CA GLY A 619 10.77 -5.27 -5.42
C GLY A 619 9.82 -4.10 -5.15
N CYS A 620 9.98 -2.97 -5.85
CA CYS A 620 9.07 -1.81 -5.78
C CYS A 620 7.62 -2.19 -6.13
N ILE A 621 7.44 -3.07 -7.11
CA ILE A 621 6.16 -3.69 -7.45
C ILE A 621 5.67 -4.58 -6.31
N ARG A 622 6.51 -5.46 -5.74
CA ARG A 622 6.11 -6.39 -4.67
C ARG A 622 5.63 -5.66 -3.41
N ASP A 623 6.20 -4.50 -3.10
CA ASP A 623 5.80 -3.61 -2.00
C ASP A 623 4.47 -2.88 -2.27
N MET A 624 4.30 -2.31 -3.48
CA MET A 624 3.15 -1.47 -3.85
C MET A 624 1.95 -2.27 -4.39
N VAL A 625 2.21 -3.48 -4.86
CA VAL A 625 1.28 -4.47 -5.40
C VAL A 625 1.59 -5.79 -4.69
N PRO A 626 1.19 -5.96 -3.42
CA PRO A 626 1.47 -7.19 -2.68
C PRO A 626 0.84 -8.43 -3.35
N LYS A 627 1.58 -9.56 -3.36
CA LYS A 627 0.98 -10.90 -3.36
C LYS A 627 0.12 -10.99 -2.10
N GLU A 628 -0.83 -11.90 -2.06
CA GLU A 628 -1.60 -12.18 -0.84
C GLU A 628 -0.79 -13.02 0.17
N GLU A 629 0.44 -12.56 0.47
CA GLU A 629 1.35 -13.13 1.47
C GLU A 629 1.26 -12.32 2.76
N GLY A 630 0.29 -12.74 3.58
CA GLY A 630 -0.12 -12.02 4.79
C GLY A 630 -1.58 -11.61 4.66
N PHE A 631 -2.48 -12.51 5.06
CA PHE A 631 -3.90 -12.31 5.34
C PHE A 631 -4.51 -11.04 4.71
N ALA A 632 -4.81 -11.07 3.41
CA ALA A 632 -5.55 -9.99 2.75
C ALA A 632 -7.01 -9.96 3.28
N PRO A 633 -7.66 -8.81 3.51
CA PRO A 633 -9.01 -8.71 4.11
C PRO A 633 -10.12 -9.51 3.39
N GLU A 634 -9.85 -9.99 2.18
CA GLU A 634 -10.73 -10.81 1.34
C GLU A 634 -10.49 -12.33 1.51
N GLN A 635 -9.38 -12.75 2.15
CA GLN A 635 -8.96 -14.15 2.37
C GLN A 635 -9.14 -14.68 3.80
N PHE A 636 -9.48 -13.82 4.77
CA PHE A 636 -9.74 -14.23 6.15
C PHE A 636 -10.88 -13.43 6.77
N SER A 637 -11.55 -14.05 7.74
CA SER A 637 -12.48 -13.35 8.62
C SER A 637 -11.84 -13.20 10.01
N VAL A 638 -12.04 -12.06 10.65
CA VAL A 638 -11.75 -11.89 12.08
C VAL A 638 -13.02 -12.14 12.86
N GLN A 639 -13.00 -13.15 13.73
CA GLN A 639 -14.04 -13.36 14.74
C GLN A 639 -13.55 -12.84 16.08
N TYR A 640 -14.36 -12.02 16.74
CA TYR A 640 -14.09 -11.47 18.06
C TYR A 640 -14.94 -12.19 19.10
N GLU A 641 -14.32 -12.66 20.17
CA GLU A 641 -14.96 -13.23 21.35
C GLU A 641 -14.48 -12.49 22.62
N PRO A 642 -15.28 -12.43 23.69
CA PRO A 642 -14.76 -12.06 25.01
C PRO A 642 -13.59 -12.98 25.39
N GLY A 643 -12.41 -12.40 25.60
CA GLY A 643 -11.20 -13.16 25.96
C GLY A 643 -11.18 -13.63 27.42
N SER A 644 -12.15 -13.18 28.23
CA SER A 644 -12.32 -13.49 29.64
C SER A 644 -13.80 -13.46 30.04
N LYS A 645 -14.16 -14.03 31.20
CA LYS A 645 -15.54 -13.99 31.72
C LYS A 645 -15.84 -12.65 32.41
N SER A 646 -17.12 -12.35 32.59
CA SER A 646 -17.59 -11.20 33.39
C SER A 646 -17.10 -11.30 34.84
N GLY A 647 -16.08 -10.51 35.18
CA GLY A 647 -15.41 -10.49 36.49
C GLY A 647 -13.90 -10.74 36.43
N ASP A 648 -13.40 -11.36 35.36
CA ASP A 648 -11.98 -11.70 35.22
C ASP A 648 -11.11 -10.46 34.88
N GLY A 649 -11.68 -9.47 34.17
CA GLY A 649 -10.99 -8.26 33.70
C GLY A 649 -11.18 -7.05 34.62
N TYR A 650 -10.44 -6.98 35.73
CA TYR A 650 -10.56 -5.86 36.70
C TYR A 650 -10.04 -4.50 36.18
N ILE A 651 -9.00 -4.49 35.33
CA ILE A 651 -8.35 -3.28 34.81
C ILE A 651 -7.99 -3.45 33.31
N GLY A 652 -9.01 -3.70 32.47
CA GLY A 652 -8.84 -3.72 31.01
C GLY A 652 -9.86 -4.61 30.30
N LEU A 653 -10.16 -4.25 29.04
CA LEU A 653 -10.95 -5.06 28.13
C LEU A 653 -10.05 -6.12 27.48
N ILE A 654 -10.47 -7.38 27.53
CA ILE A 654 -9.75 -8.53 26.95
C ILE A 654 -10.62 -9.15 25.86
N VAL A 655 -10.14 -9.13 24.62
CA VAL A 655 -10.82 -9.66 23.44
C VAL A 655 -9.96 -10.77 22.81
N ARG A 656 -10.52 -11.95 22.58
CA ARG A 656 -9.91 -12.94 21.69
C ARG A 656 -10.26 -12.57 20.26
N ALA A 657 -9.26 -12.46 19.39
CA ALA A 657 -9.43 -12.34 17.94
C ALA A 657 -8.94 -13.63 17.26
N ARG A 658 -9.82 -14.30 16.51
CA ARG A 658 -9.46 -15.42 15.63
C ARG A 658 -9.40 -14.96 14.19
N PHE A 659 -8.24 -15.13 13.58
CA PHE A 659 -7.96 -14.90 12.17
C PHE A 659 -8.20 -16.22 11.44
N ILE A 660 -9.37 -16.35 10.82
CA ILE A 660 -9.85 -17.58 10.18
C ILE A 660 -9.72 -17.44 8.66
N SER A 661 -8.75 -18.14 8.08
CA SER A 661 -8.56 -18.27 6.63
C SER A 661 -8.88 -19.69 6.18
N SER A 662 -9.15 -19.85 4.88
CA SER A 662 -9.29 -21.15 4.20
C SER A 662 -7.95 -21.78 3.80
N VAL A 663 -6.87 -20.99 3.73
CA VAL A 663 -5.55 -21.43 3.21
C VAL A 663 -4.43 -21.43 4.24
N GLN A 664 -4.63 -20.85 5.42
CA GLN A 664 -3.66 -20.88 6.53
C GLN A 664 -4.33 -21.37 7.84
N PRO A 665 -3.58 -22.03 8.76
CA PRO A 665 -4.12 -22.43 10.05
C PRO A 665 -4.67 -21.24 10.83
N THR A 666 -5.82 -21.42 11.50
CA THR A 666 -6.46 -20.36 12.29
C THR A 666 -5.53 -19.84 13.38
N LEU A 667 -5.11 -18.59 13.25
CA LEU A 667 -4.35 -17.88 14.28
C LEU A 667 -5.33 -17.28 15.30
N SER A 668 -5.10 -17.54 16.59
CA SER A 668 -5.86 -16.97 17.70
C SER A 668 -4.94 -16.11 18.55
N VAL A 669 -5.35 -14.88 18.85
CA VAL A 669 -4.60 -13.91 19.68
C VAL A 669 -5.51 -13.29 20.73
N ILE A 670 -4.91 -12.80 21.81
CA ILE A 670 -5.56 -12.04 22.87
C ILE A 670 -5.16 -10.57 22.72
N CYS A 671 -6.13 -9.72 22.38
CA CYS A 671 -5.99 -8.27 22.35
C CYS A 671 -6.45 -7.70 23.71
N LYS A 672 -5.57 -6.94 24.37
CA LYS A 672 -5.83 -6.27 25.64
C LYS A 672 -5.84 -4.76 25.44
N PHE A 673 -6.87 -4.09 25.96
CA PHE A 673 -7.11 -2.65 25.83
C PHE A 673 -7.42 -2.04 27.21
N PRO A 674 -7.15 -0.75 27.46
CA PRO A 674 -7.56 -0.09 28.69
C PRO A 674 -9.11 -0.04 28.77
N PRO A 675 -9.71 0.12 29.97
CA PRO A 675 -11.16 0.24 30.12
C PRO A 675 -11.79 1.29 29.20
N GLU A 676 -12.94 1.02 28.59
CA GLU A 676 -13.64 1.96 27.71
C GLU A 676 -14.15 3.21 28.47
N ASP A 677 -14.59 3.03 29.72
CA ASP A 677 -15.00 4.14 30.57
C ASP A 677 -13.80 4.98 31.04
N ARG A 678 -13.93 6.29 30.88
CA ARG A 678 -12.88 7.25 31.23
C ARG A 678 -12.69 7.36 32.74
N GLN A 679 -13.77 7.36 33.54
CA GLN A 679 -13.63 7.39 35.00
C GLN A 679 -12.94 6.13 35.52
N GLN A 680 -13.18 4.97 34.89
CA GLN A 680 -12.49 3.72 35.22
C GLN A 680 -11.00 3.76 34.82
N ARG A 681 -10.63 4.35 33.67
CA ARG A 681 -9.21 4.57 33.33
C ARG A 681 -8.49 5.45 34.35
N GLU A 682 -9.09 6.57 34.71
CA GLU A 682 -8.53 7.55 35.65
C GLU A 682 -8.48 6.97 37.07
N ARG A 683 -9.56 6.36 37.57
CA ARG A 683 -9.67 5.81 38.94
C ARG A 683 -8.66 4.71 39.26
N PHE A 684 -8.27 3.91 38.26
CA PHE A 684 -7.33 2.79 38.44
C PHE A 684 -5.93 3.08 37.88
N ASN A 685 -5.63 4.33 37.46
CA ASN A 685 -4.39 4.69 36.78
C ASN A 685 -4.04 3.73 35.62
N ALA A 686 -5.04 3.35 34.82
CA ALA A 686 -4.95 2.23 33.90
C ALA A 686 -3.83 2.38 32.86
N MET A 687 -3.59 3.59 32.34
CA MET A 687 -2.53 3.83 31.35
C MET A 687 -1.14 3.50 31.91
N LEU A 688 -0.86 3.89 33.16
CA LEU A 688 0.41 3.63 33.85
C LEU A 688 0.66 2.13 34.12
N LEU A 689 -0.41 1.33 34.20
CA LEU A 689 -0.32 -0.14 34.25
C LEU A 689 -0.02 -0.72 32.86
N PHE A 690 -0.67 -0.21 31.80
CA PHE A 690 -0.42 -0.63 30.42
C PHE A 690 0.99 -0.28 29.95
N GLU A 691 1.48 0.94 30.18
CA GLU A 691 2.86 1.38 29.85
C GLU A 691 3.91 0.39 30.35
N ARG A 692 3.75 -0.12 31.57
CA ARG A 692 4.68 -1.08 32.16
C ARG A 692 4.56 -2.48 31.58
N GLU A 693 3.35 -2.94 31.31
CA GLU A 693 3.13 -4.23 30.67
C GLU A 693 3.75 -4.22 29.26
N LEU A 694 3.56 -3.13 28.51
CA LEU A 694 4.23 -2.91 27.23
C LEU A 694 5.76 -2.85 27.37
N PHE A 695 6.29 -2.09 28.32
CA PHE A 695 7.74 -2.02 28.59
C PHE A 695 8.33 -3.42 28.87
N ILE A 696 7.60 -4.28 29.61
CA ILE A 696 7.99 -5.67 29.85
C ILE A 696 8.04 -6.47 28.55
N TYR A 697 7.00 -6.43 27.70
CA TYR A 697 6.96 -7.18 26.44
C TYR A 697 7.86 -6.61 25.32
N GLN A 698 8.12 -5.30 25.30
CA GLN A 698 8.90 -4.63 24.26
C GLN A 698 10.42 -4.56 24.57
N HIS A 699 10.81 -4.58 25.85
CA HIS A 699 12.20 -4.36 26.24
C HIS A 699 12.75 -5.42 27.21
N VAL A 700 12.00 -5.81 28.24
CA VAL A 700 12.53 -6.70 29.29
C VAL A 700 12.61 -8.15 28.82
N LEU A 701 11.51 -8.68 28.29
CA LEU A 701 11.45 -10.07 27.82
C LEU A 701 12.34 -10.32 26.59
N PRO A 702 12.39 -9.44 25.56
CA PRO A 702 13.36 -9.58 24.46
C PRO A 702 14.81 -9.55 24.92
N ALA A 703 15.17 -8.71 25.91
CA ALA A 703 16.51 -8.69 26.47
C ALA A 703 16.85 -9.97 27.27
N PHE A 704 15.86 -10.64 27.87
CA PHE A 704 16.04 -11.96 28.47
C PHE A 704 16.21 -13.07 27.42
N GLU A 705 15.48 -13.04 26.30
CA GLU A 705 15.70 -13.97 25.19
C GLU A 705 17.12 -13.82 24.60
N GLU A 706 17.49 -12.59 24.26
CA GLU A 706 18.79 -12.28 23.64
C GLU A 706 19.96 -12.68 24.55
N LEU A 707 19.86 -12.40 25.86
CA LEU A 707 20.89 -12.75 26.83
C LEU A 707 21.05 -14.26 27.01
N GLN A 708 19.95 -15.03 27.02
CA GLN A 708 19.98 -16.49 27.12
C GLN A 708 20.63 -17.11 25.87
N LEU A 709 20.18 -16.69 24.68
CA LEU A 709 20.72 -17.16 23.40
C LEU A 709 22.22 -16.84 23.24
N GLN A 710 22.67 -15.66 23.69
CA GLN A 710 24.09 -15.27 23.69
C GLN A 710 24.97 -16.13 24.61
N HIS A 711 24.39 -16.79 25.61
CA HIS A 711 25.09 -17.72 26.50
C HIS A 711 24.82 -19.20 26.14
N GLY A 712 24.25 -19.47 24.97
CA GLY A 712 24.00 -20.82 24.46
C GLY A 712 22.75 -21.52 25.03
N ILE A 713 21.94 -20.83 25.84
CA ILE A 713 20.70 -21.36 26.41
C ILE A 713 19.59 -21.16 25.36
N ASP A 714 19.39 -22.15 24.50
CA ASP A 714 18.34 -22.14 23.47
C ASP A 714 16.98 -22.62 24.01
N ARG A 715 15.91 -22.43 23.22
CA ARG A 715 14.52 -22.74 23.61
C ARG A 715 14.22 -24.24 23.89
N LYS A 716 15.19 -25.14 23.69
CA LYS A 716 15.14 -26.57 24.04
C LYS A 716 15.87 -26.89 25.35
N ASP A 717 16.67 -25.96 25.87
CA ASP A 717 17.39 -26.15 27.13
C ASP A 717 16.39 -26.19 28.29
N GLU A 718 16.52 -27.18 29.18
CA GLU A 718 15.60 -27.37 30.29
C GLU A 718 15.60 -26.19 31.27
N THR A 719 16.62 -25.32 31.27
CA THR A 719 16.74 -24.12 32.13
C THR A 719 16.17 -22.85 31.51
N TYR A 720 15.85 -22.84 30.21
CA TYR A 720 15.38 -21.65 29.48
C TYR A 720 14.13 -21.01 30.12
N PHE A 721 14.11 -19.68 30.18
CA PHE A 721 12.97 -18.85 30.56
C PHE A 721 12.20 -18.38 29.33
N GLY A 722 11.04 -19.00 29.10
CA GLY A 722 10.09 -18.68 28.04
C GLY A 722 8.63 -18.69 28.50
N ASN A 723 8.39 -18.53 29.81
CA ASN A 723 7.09 -18.79 30.44
C ASN A 723 6.13 -17.58 30.35
N TYR A 724 5.98 -17.02 29.16
CA TYR A 724 5.13 -15.87 28.84
C TYR A 724 4.57 -16.00 27.41
N PRO A 725 3.39 -15.43 27.10
CA PRO A 725 2.85 -15.45 25.75
C PRO A 725 3.71 -14.61 24.80
N LYS A 726 3.86 -15.05 23.55
CA LYS A 726 4.50 -14.24 22.50
C LYS A 726 3.71 -12.92 22.30
N CYS A 727 4.39 -11.78 22.36
CA CYS A 727 3.83 -10.51 21.92
C CYS A 727 3.91 -10.39 20.39
N TYR A 728 2.80 -10.01 19.76
CA TYR A 728 2.68 -9.74 18.32
C TYR A 728 2.68 -8.24 18.03
N HIS A 729 2.05 -7.44 18.87
CA HIS A 729 2.01 -5.98 18.75
C HIS A 729 1.79 -5.30 20.10
N ALA A 730 2.32 -4.09 20.26
CA ALA A 730 2.25 -3.30 21.47
C ALA A 730 2.29 -1.80 21.11
N TYR A 731 1.28 -1.03 21.53
CA TYR A 731 1.15 0.41 21.33
C TYR A 731 0.50 1.06 22.56
N CYS A 732 0.99 2.24 22.98
CA CYS A 732 0.40 3.04 24.04
C CYS A 732 0.63 4.53 23.73
N ASP A 733 -0.41 5.34 23.89
CA ASP A 733 -0.43 6.79 23.87
C ASP A 733 -1.20 7.24 25.12
N SER A 734 -0.44 7.56 26.18
CA SER A 734 -0.98 7.88 27.51
C SER A 734 -1.67 9.24 27.55
N ASP A 735 -1.31 10.16 26.65
CA ASP A 735 -1.94 11.48 26.51
C ASP A 735 -3.34 11.37 25.89
N ARG A 736 -3.54 10.47 24.92
CA ARG A 736 -4.86 10.11 24.38
C ARG A 736 -5.63 9.12 25.25
N GLY A 737 -4.93 8.40 26.12
CA GLY A 737 -5.51 7.31 26.93
C GLY A 737 -5.80 6.05 26.12
N GLU A 738 -5.03 5.81 25.06
CA GLU A 738 -5.16 4.68 24.13
C GLU A 738 -4.02 3.67 24.36
N ALA A 739 -4.34 2.38 24.45
CA ALA A 739 -3.32 1.34 24.39
C ALA A 739 -3.88 0.05 23.79
N VAL A 740 -3.02 -0.74 23.15
CA VAL A 740 -3.31 -2.11 22.72
C VAL A 740 -2.08 -2.99 22.87
N LEU A 741 -2.29 -4.17 23.42
CA LEU A 741 -1.30 -5.23 23.55
C LEU A 741 -1.88 -6.52 22.95
N ILE A 742 -1.25 -7.04 21.91
CA ILE A 742 -1.70 -8.24 21.18
C ILE A 742 -0.75 -9.39 21.51
N LEU A 743 -1.27 -10.38 22.23
CA LEU A 743 -0.53 -11.52 22.78
C LEU A 743 -1.01 -12.84 22.17
N GLU A 744 -0.17 -13.87 22.29
CA GLU A 744 -0.51 -15.26 21.96
C GLU A 744 -1.67 -15.81 22.81
N ASP A 745 -2.67 -16.41 22.16
CA ASP A 745 -3.74 -17.12 22.85
C ASP A 745 -3.27 -18.49 23.33
N LEU A 746 -2.83 -18.53 24.60
CA LEU A 746 -2.37 -19.76 25.27
C LEU A 746 -3.45 -20.85 25.38
N LEU A 747 -4.72 -20.54 25.06
CA LEU A 747 -5.85 -21.47 25.03
C LEU A 747 -6.24 -21.92 23.59
N ALA A 748 -5.44 -21.57 22.58
CA ALA A 748 -5.67 -21.97 21.19
C ALA A 748 -5.58 -23.49 20.98
N HIS A 749 -6.43 -24.04 20.10
CA HIS A 749 -6.68 -25.48 19.94
C HIS A 749 -5.52 -26.32 19.36
N GLN A 750 -4.31 -25.78 19.24
CA GLN A 750 -3.14 -26.46 18.65
C GLN A 750 -2.02 -26.76 19.67
N ARG A 751 -2.27 -26.54 20.97
CA ARG A 751 -1.36 -26.90 22.08
C ARG A 751 -1.99 -27.98 22.97
N PRO A 752 -1.18 -28.75 23.75
CA PRO A 752 -1.73 -29.53 24.86
C PRO A 752 -2.55 -28.58 25.76
N PRO A 753 -3.73 -29.00 26.24
CA PRO A 753 -4.74 -28.07 26.74
C PRO A 753 -4.34 -27.43 28.08
N MET A 754 -3.70 -26.27 27.99
CA MET A 754 -3.54 -25.36 29.12
C MET A 754 -4.93 -24.97 29.65
N LYS A 755 -5.08 -24.95 30.98
CA LYS A 755 -6.31 -24.55 31.65
C LYS A 755 -5.99 -23.46 32.65
N LEU A 756 -6.81 -22.42 32.67
CA LEU A 756 -6.85 -21.51 33.81
C LEU A 756 -7.36 -22.31 35.02
N LEU A 757 -6.62 -22.30 36.13
CA LEU A 757 -7.12 -22.84 37.39
C LEU A 757 -8.29 -21.98 37.88
N ASP A 758 -9.25 -22.62 38.56
CA ASP A 758 -10.31 -21.88 39.24
C ASP A 758 -9.71 -21.12 40.43
N GLN A 759 -9.91 -19.81 40.49
CA GLN A 759 -9.40 -18.94 41.56
C GLN A 759 -9.89 -19.32 42.96
N TYR A 760 -10.98 -20.10 43.07
CA TYR A 760 -11.50 -20.62 44.33
C TYR A 760 -10.89 -21.98 44.74
N VAL A 761 -10.05 -22.59 43.89
CA VAL A 761 -9.35 -23.86 44.17
C VAL A 761 -7.91 -23.56 44.58
N PRO A 762 -7.47 -23.96 45.80
CA PRO A 762 -6.09 -23.79 46.22
C PRO A 762 -5.10 -24.51 45.30
N VAL A 763 -4.02 -23.82 44.94
CA VAL A 763 -2.94 -24.35 44.10
C VAL A 763 -2.17 -25.43 44.85
N ASP A 764 -2.03 -26.62 44.27
CA ASP A 764 -1.31 -27.75 44.88
C ASP A 764 0.22 -27.62 44.79
N TYR A 765 0.93 -28.56 45.44
CA TYR A 765 2.39 -28.57 45.50
C TYR A 765 3.07 -28.65 44.12
N ASP A 766 2.53 -29.41 43.17
CA ASP A 766 3.17 -29.58 41.85
C ASP A 766 3.01 -28.33 40.99
N HIS A 767 1.84 -27.70 41.03
CA HIS A 767 1.63 -26.39 40.41
C HIS A 767 2.51 -25.30 41.05
N VAL A 768 2.63 -25.29 42.39
CA VAL A 768 3.54 -24.37 43.12
C VAL A 768 5.00 -24.64 42.73
N ARG A 769 5.43 -25.90 42.63
CA ARG A 769 6.79 -26.28 42.25
C ARG A 769 7.14 -25.74 40.86
N VAL A 770 6.28 -25.97 39.86
CA VAL A 770 6.49 -25.46 38.49
C VAL A 770 6.51 -23.93 38.45
N LEU A 771 5.64 -23.26 39.23
CA LEU A 771 5.65 -21.80 39.37
C LEU A 771 6.97 -21.29 39.98
N MET A 772 7.46 -21.92 41.05
CA MET A 772 8.71 -21.55 41.72
C MET A 772 9.94 -21.79 40.84
N GLU A 773 9.94 -22.85 40.02
CA GLU A 773 10.97 -23.11 39.01
C GLU A 773 10.97 -22.00 37.93
N ALA A 774 9.81 -21.61 37.41
CA ALA A 774 9.69 -20.53 36.43
C ALA A 774 10.11 -19.15 37.00
N LEU A 775 9.69 -18.84 38.24
CA LEU A 775 10.11 -17.63 38.96
C LEU A 775 11.62 -17.63 39.25
N GLY A 776 12.20 -18.79 39.55
CA GLY A 776 13.65 -18.94 39.70
C GLY A 776 14.41 -18.52 38.45
N ARG A 777 13.96 -18.98 37.27
CA ARG A 777 14.55 -18.61 35.97
C ARG A 777 14.35 -17.13 35.63
N PHE A 778 13.15 -16.59 35.82
CA PHE A 778 12.87 -15.15 35.64
C PHE A 778 13.82 -14.28 36.47
N ASN A 779 14.00 -14.62 37.75
CA ASN A 779 14.92 -13.93 38.65
C ASN A 779 16.38 -14.12 38.22
N ALA A 780 16.77 -15.31 37.76
CA ALA A 780 18.12 -15.56 37.22
C ALA A 780 18.41 -14.70 35.98
N CYS A 781 17.48 -14.59 35.03
CA CYS A 781 17.59 -13.69 33.87
C CYS A 781 17.70 -12.22 34.30
N SER A 782 16.96 -11.80 35.33
CA SER A 782 17.05 -10.45 35.91
C SER A 782 18.42 -10.16 36.54
N PHE A 783 18.98 -11.08 37.33
CA PHE A 783 20.32 -10.96 37.89
C PHE A 783 21.43 -11.03 36.83
N ALA A 784 21.28 -11.87 35.81
CA ALA A 784 22.19 -11.95 34.68
C ALA A 784 22.17 -10.64 33.87
N LEU A 785 20.99 -10.08 33.56
CA LEU A 785 20.88 -8.80 32.87
C LEU A 785 21.52 -7.66 33.69
N LYS A 786 21.37 -7.68 35.03
CA LYS A 786 22.04 -6.73 35.93
C LYS A 786 23.57 -6.79 35.84
N HIS A 787 24.14 -7.99 35.64
CA HIS A 787 25.58 -8.18 35.58
C HIS A 787 26.15 -7.90 34.17
N HIS A 788 25.54 -8.48 33.14
CA HIS A 788 26.03 -8.43 31.76
C HIS A 788 25.58 -7.19 30.98
N ARG A 789 24.48 -6.54 31.37
CA ARG A 789 23.91 -5.33 30.71
C ARG A 789 23.42 -4.30 31.74
N PRO A 790 24.30 -3.77 32.61
CA PRO A 790 23.90 -2.86 33.69
C PRO A 790 23.15 -1.61 33.20
N GLU A 791 23.47 -1.08 32.02
CA GLU A 791 22.75 0.06 31.42
C GLU A 791 21.29 -0.27 31.04
N MET A 792 21.02 -1.50 30.59
CA MET A 792 19.65 -1.96 30.35
C MET A 792 18.93 -2.20 31.68
N PHE A 793 19.64 -2.76 32.68
CA PHE A 793 19.09 -2.97 34.01
C PHE A 793 18.76 -1.65 34.73
N GLU A 794 19.52 -0.58 34.50
CA GLU A 794 19.24 0.75 35.08
C GLU A 794 17.92 1.32 34.55
N LYS A 795 17.49 0.97 33.33
CA LYS A 795 16.14 1.30 32.83
C LYS A 795 15.05 0.54 33.61
N LEU A 796 15.33 -0.67 34.09
CA LEU A 796 14.38 -1.45 34.90
C LEU A 796 14.13 -0.83 36.29
N ARG A 797 15.05 -0.02 36.81
CA ARG A 797 14.84 0.73 38.08
C ARG A 797 13.69 1.73 38.03
N GLN A 798 13.19 2.07 36.85
CA GLN A 798 12.00 2.92 36.68
C GLN A 798 10.70 2.18 37.10
N LEU A 799 10.74 0.85 37.23
CA LEU A 799 9.66 0.00 37.73
C LEU A 799 9.53 0.05 39.27
N ASN A 800 9.38 1.26 39.83
CA ASN A 800 9.09 1.49 41.26
C ASN A 800 7.77 0.81 41.71
N ASP A 801 7.50 0.69 43.02
CA ASP A 801 6.19 0.17 43.46
C ASP A 801 5.03 1.01 42.87
N LEU A 802 4.02 0.30 42.35
CA LEU A 802 2.80 0.90 41.84
C LEU A 802 1.63 0.82 42.81
N LEU A 803 1.66 -0.07 43.80
CA LEU A 803 0.51 -0.31 44.66
C LEU A 803 0.17 0.96 45.45
N SER A 804 1.19 1.67 45.92
CA SER A 804 1.06 2.99 46.54
C SER A 804 0.46 4.09 45.62
N VAL A 805 0.70 4.04 44.30
CA VAL A 805 0.20 5.03 43.33
C VAL A 805 -1.21 4.70 42.84
N VAL A 806 -1.51 3.42 42.61
CA VAL A 806 -2.85 2.94 42.26
C VAL A 806 -3.82 3.04 43.46
N LEU A 807 -3.29 3.06 44.70
CA LEU A 807 -4.07 3.23 45.92
C LEU A 807 -4.03 4.66 46.50
N ASP A 808 -3.42 5.67 45.87
CA ASP A 808 -3.65 7.08 46.25
C ASP A 808 -4.82 7.67 45.46
N THR A 809 -6.01 7.61 46.07
CA THR A 809 -7.25 8.15 45.54
C THR A 809 -7.93 8.99 46.61
N GLU A 810 -8.84 9.89 46.25
CA GLU A 810 -9.58 10.70 47.24
C GLU A 810 -10.38 9.85 48.25
N GLN A 811 -10.69 8.59 47.92
CA GLN A 811 -11.41 7.64 48.79
C GLN A 811 -10.50 6.87 49.74
N THR A 812 -9.20 6.80 49.47
CA THR A 812 -8.19 6.06 50.26
C THR A 812 -7.28 6.98 51.07
N ARG A 813 -7.23 8.28 50.75
CA ARG A 813 -6.64 9.30 51.61
C ARG A 813 -7.32 9.30 52.99
N PRO A 814 -6.56 9.39 54.10
CA PRO A 814 -7.14 9.31 55.43
C PRO A 814 -8.05 10.52 55.70
N LEU A 815 -9.28 10.26 56.15
CA LEU A 815 -10.33 11.26 56.39
C LEU A 815 -9.97 12.36 57.41
N THR A 816 -8.87 12.17 58.14
CA THR A 816 -8.15 13.23 58.85
C THR A 816 -6.65 13.09 58.56
N PRO A 817 -5.90 14.20 58.39
CA PRO A 817 -4.45 14.13 58.41
C PRO A 817 -4.01 13.63 59.79
N ARG A 818 -3.14 12.60 59.82
CA ARG A 818 -2.46 12.21 61.05
C ARG A 818 -1.39 13.24 61.38
N ASN A 819 -1.42 13.72 62.62
CA ASN A 819 -0.25 14.31 63.28
C ASN A 819 0.83 13.24 63.49
#